data_AF-A0A399Z544-F1
#
_entry.id   AF-A0A399Z544-F1
#
_cell.length_a   1.000
_cell.length_b   1.000
_cell.length_c   1.000
_cell.angle_alpha   90.00
_cell.angle_beta   90.00
_cell.angle_gamma   90.00
#
_symmetry.space_group_name_H-M   'P 1'
#
loop_
_entity.id
_entity.type
_entity.pdbx_description
1 polymer ?
#
loop_
_entity_poly.entity_id
_entity_poly.type
_entity_poly.pdbx_seq_one_letter_code
_entity_poly.pdbx_strand_id
1 'polypeptide(L)'
;MSVKTQLRPVLILCLMAIMVVLLSAVPPIAAETDDFSLTTQVDPPGSGTVSVDPGPPYSQNQVVTLTAAPATGYTFDRWVLNDDTGWWDAGWDYRVELTAAAAGFARKNKPAEFNINFTQLWNTLGVNGTLDPNSIRVVEVNAGGDVIDDTIAFQFDQASDYHATNKAAGTLVLIMEGNTAAGVTRRYQVYFDVTGKGFAPPAVPAQVILSEQADQDVAAYKIQAATGTLFIHKTGGGISSYNDINGIDWVSWNSATGSAGQYRGIPNSAGGSNSGVFHPGKGNMTATVLNQGPIKITLHFIAKKVQGDTGRWEGIFEFYPDYTTFTMLGTKANTVQTYPFYLLYEGTPGGQLNPTTDFIVFSNGEQITGNQTRDGDLPNEEWAFVADPSSGASGRAIYLINHTDDTQNDTYFPSGAKDMTILGFGRSGSNPLIPGTTVPRKYSFGLMDETTFDGSKPVIYNVYKPMDVTVGAAESRSGASLGTQNPVQFTITGEHSITALFKPLQYTVTTSVSPINTGTVSKSPDKSLYDHGESVTLTASPTAAGYSFAGWQGDVNGMENPKTVQVTKNMVVTALFAQKFTVVTSSNPVEGGSVTVFPQQDSYDPGTEITLTANANPNFTFTGWSGSFSGSENPKVVTVNGNLNIVGNFGAAQYTFNATSAGNGTVDWTPKKDFYAAGEQVTVTATPDSGFAFNGWTGSIISSINPLTIPISGNMSLVGNFVASQTYTVSVTVPGGGGTVNKNPPGPNYPAGSSVTLTAVPAAGKRFVEWGGDANGSDNPKTITVNGNMNITATFADDGYPLNITLSPPEGGVVFRNPDDPFYPAGTVVTLTVVTNAGWTFEGWTGDVTVVNDTTATVEIVEGGNNVTAMFSAPGPYTLTVTKTGDGTGDVTINPLKAEYAYGEVVKLTAVPTGGSAFTGWSGDATGTKNPLNVTMNGNKNIVANFIEPSGPFSDNFDTCGLSPRWGTPINPLGDATIGVNGTHLTIAVPEGVTHNLWSDIDTAPRIMQDADNVNFEYIVKFDSAVSLNAQMQGIVIQQDAQNFVRFDFEYNNGLKAFAMPFQAGSPINQRKISVDILNPALAVYMKIARTDNNWVMSYSGNGTDWIDAGTIKNYILNVQEVGIFAGNVASKNAPAPAHTAIVDYFQNVAQGPIGEDRPLLDINTEGNGSVTTDPPFNQLACGQTVTLTALSGAGATFLGWSGDVTGTQVVVTLLLNGPKSVTASFTGTKQYQALLPMITR
;
A
#
# COMPACT_ATOMS: atom_id res chain seq x y z
N MET A 1 20.91 39.91 79.65
CA MET A 1 19.58 40.40 80.09
C MET A 1 18.56 39.48 79.43
N SER A 2 17.91 38.53 80.09
CA SER A 2 16.85 38.66 81.13
C SER A 2 15.59 39.32 80.55
N VAL A 3 14.38 38.79 80.65
CA VAL A 3 13.66 38.07 81.73
C VAL A 3 12.67 37.10 81.02
N LYS A 4 12.59 35.79 81.33
CA LYS A 4 11.69 35.14 82.33
C LYS A 4 10.19 35.50 82.13
N THR A 5 9.16 34.67 82.36
CA THR A 5 9.05 33.27 82.84
C THR A 5 7.58 32.81 82.73
N GLN A 6 7.37 31.55 82.33
CA GLN A 6 6.22 30.64 82.61
C GLN A 6 4.76 31.15 82.51
N LEU A 7 4.00 30.50 81.63
CA LEU A 7 3.09 29.38 82.00
C LEU A 7 3.27 28.26 80.94
N ARG A 8 3.07 26.93 81.12
CA ARG A 8 2.81 26.02 82.27
C ARG A 8 1.64 26.42 83.19
N PRO A 9 0.55 25.64 83.26
CA PRO A 9 0.60 24.20 83.54
C PRO A 9 -0.38 23.27 82.77
N VAL A 10 -1.13 23.75 81.76
CA VAL A 10 -2.24 22.97 81.15
C VAL A 10 -1.79 21.80 80.24
N LEU A 11 -0.56 21.83 79.72
CA LEU A 11 -0.01 20.77 78.85
C LEU A 11 0.23 19.40 79.54
N ILE A 12 -0.08 19.28 80.83
CA ILE A 12 0.30 18.14 81.68
C ILE A 12 -0.85 17.13 81.91
N LEU A 13 -2.12 17.49 81.63
CA LEU A 13 -3.26 16.60 81.93
C LEU A 13 -3.78 15.73 80.76
N CYS A 14 -3.40 16.02 79.51
CA CYS A 14 -3.71 15.14 78.36
C CYS A 14 -2.62 14.09 78.09
N LEU A 15 -1.58 14.02 78.93
CA LEU A 15 -0.33 13.27 78.68
C LEU A 15 -0.26 11.94 79.45
N MET A 16 -1.40 11.35 79.86
CA MET A 16 -1.43 10.15 80.72
C MET A 16 -2.44 9.04 80.36
N ALA A 17 -3.18 9.15 79.24
CA ALA A 17 -4.25 8.19 78.93
C ALA A 17 -3.94 7.14 77.84
N ILE A 18 -2.81 7.25 77.11
CA ILE A 18 -2.39 6.25 76.11
C ILE A 18 -0.89 5.94 76.31
N MET A 19 -0.61 5.05 77.27
CA MET A 19 0.71 4.49 77.51
C MET A 19 0.56 3.01 77.90
N VAL A 20 1.52 2.18 77.47
CA VAL A 20 1.77 0.77 77.92
C VAL A 20 0.92 -0.35 77.30
N VAL A 21 1.09 -0.59 75.99
CA VAL A 21 1.40 -1.89 75.33
C VAL A 21 2.05 -1.48 73.99
N LEU A 22 3.28 -1.82 73.56
CA LEU A 22 4.29 -2.80 74.01
C LEU A 22 5.70 -2.15 73.99
N LEU A 23 6.63 -2.66 74.80
CA LEU A 23 8.05 -2.29 74.75
C LEU A 23 8.84 -3.14 73.72
N SER A 24 10.10 -2.72 73.50
CA SER A 24 11.24 -3.48 72.95
C SER A 24 11.23 -3.89 71.48
N ALA A 25 11.65 -2.96 70.62
CA ALA A 25 12.89 -3.14 69.86
C ALA A 25 13.56 -1.76 69.67
N VAL A 26 14.89 -1.70 69.68
CA VAL A 26 15.65 -0.53 69.24
C VAL A 26 15.89 -0.70 67.73
N PRO A 27 15.32 0.14 66.85
CA PRO A 27 15.97 0.43 65.58
C PRO A 27 17.13 1.41 65.86
N PRO A 28 18.28 1.27 65.18
CA PRO A 28 19.49 1.98 65.56
C PRO A 28 19.40 3.47 65.22
N ILE A 29 20.40 4.22 65.70
CA ILE A 29 20.91 5.35 64.93
C ILE A 29 21.37 4.75 63.59
N ALA A 30 20.53 4.86 62.56
CA ALA A 30 21.07 4.88 61.21
C ALA A 30 21.94 6.14 61.14
N ALA A 31 23.19 5.98 60.73
CA ALA A 31 23.95 7.11 60.23
C ALA A 31 23.22 7.69 59.01
N GLU A 32 23.66 8.84 58.51
CA GLU A 32 23.72 8.96 57.05
C GLU A 32 24.65 7.83 56.60
N THR A 33 24.07 6.71 56.19
CA THR A 33 24.81 5.71 55.46
C THR A 33 24.92 6.22 54.02
N ASP A 34 26.12 6.20 53.46
CA ASP A 34 26.35 6.44 52.03
C ASP A 34 25.82 5.25 51.20
N ASP A 35 24.60 4.79 51.52
CA ASP A 35 23.94 3.61 50.96
C ASP A 35 23.19 4.00 49.70
N PHE A 36 23.86 3.83 48.56
CA PHE A 36 23.25 3.97 47.24
C PHE A 36 22.40 2.73 46.91
N SER A 37 21.37 2.90 46.07
CA SER A 37 20.65 1.78 45.47
C SER A 37 21.14 1.45 44.06
N LEU A 38 21.19 0.14 43.77
CA LEU A 38 21.32 -0.39 42.41
C LEU A 38 20.10 -1.27 42.15
N THR A 39 19.26 -0.86 41.19
CA THR A 39 18.10 -1.62 40.75
C THR A 39 18.42 -2.39 39.46
N THR A 40 18.40 -3.72 39.52
CA THR A 40 18.62 -4.56 38.34
C THR A 40 17.30 -5.01 37.70
N GLN A 41 17.22 -4.97 36.37
CA GLN A 41 16.07 -5.44 35.57
C GLN A 41 16.49 -6.50 34.55
N VAL A 42 15.51 -7.21 33.98
CA VAL A 42 15.68 -8.14 32.86
C VAL A 42 14.68 -7.80 31.76
N ASP A 43 15.15 -7.74 30.52
CA ASP A 43 14.33 -7.37 29.35
C ASP A 43 14.67 -8.30 28.16
N PRO A 44 13.67 -8.95 27.52
CA PRO A 44 12.26 -8.94 27.87
C PRO A 44 11.98 -9.62 29.22
N PRO A 45 10.95 -9.20 29.99
CA PRO A 45 10.65 -9.79 31.29
C PRO A 45 10.48 -11.32 31.24
N GLY A 46 11.21 -12.03 32.12
CA GLY A 46 11.20 -13.50 32.18
C GLY A 46 12.21 -14.22 31.26
N SER A 47 12.98 -13.49 30.45
CA SER A 47 14.05 -14.02 29.59
C SER A 47 15.31 -14.51 30.34
N GLY A 48 15.42 -14.22 31.63
CA GLY A 48 16.54 -14.61 32.47
C GLY A 48 16.43 -14.05 33.89
N THR A 49 17.53 -14.11 34.63
CA THR A 49 17.68 -13.55 35.98
C THR A 49 19.00 -12.80 36.12
N VAL A 50 19.08 -11.88 37.09
CA VAL A 50 20.30 -11.16 37.46
C VAL A 50 20.62 -11.40 38.93
N SER A 51 21.89 -11.65 39.24
CA SER A 51 22.43 -11.59 40.60
C SER A 51 23.51 -10.51 40.71
N VAL A 52 23.64 -9.94 41.90
CA VAL A 52 24.63 -8.91 42.27
C VAL A 52 25.42 -9.41 43.47
N ASP A 53 26.75 -9.43 43.37
CA ASP A 53 27.65 -9.88 44.44
C ASP A 53 28.82 -8.91 44.67
N PRO A 54 29.02 -8.34 45.88
CA PRO A 54 28.13 -8.44 47.05
C PRO A 54 26.79 -7.75 46.82
N GLY A 55 25.74 -8.24 47.50
CA GLY A 55 24.41 -7.60 47.51
C GLY A 55 24.33 -6.34 48.40
N PRO A 56 23.15 -5.68 48.45
CA PRO A 56 22.97 -4.42 49.17
C PRO A 56 23.05 -4.58 50.70
N PRO A 57 23.32 -3.50 51.46
CA PRO A 57 23.51 -2.10 51.02
C PRO A 57 24.83 -1.84 50.29
N TYR A 58 24.91 -0.75 49.52
CA TYR A 58 26.06 -0.41 48.68
C TYR A 58 26.68 0.94 49.07
N SER A 59 27.97 0.95 49.42
CA SER A 59 28.72 2.18 49.71
C SER A 59 29.25 2.87 48.45
N GLN A 60 29.58 4.17 48.56
CA GLN A 60 30.22 4.89 47.44
C GLN A 60 31.52 4.22 46.98
N ASN A 61 31.68 4.09 45.66
CA ASN A 61 32.79 3.42 44.97
C ASN A 61 32.92 1.92 45.27
N GLN A 62 31.88 1.27 45.82
CA GLN A 62 31.85 -0.18 45.97
C GLN A 62 31.78 -0.85 44.60
N VAL A 63 32.67 -1.82 44.35
CA VAL A 63 32.63 -2.65 43.15
C VAL A 63 31.74 -3.87 43.41
N VAL A 64 30.74 -4.06 42.56
CA VAL A 64 29.85 -5.23 42.55
C VAL A 64 30.03 -6.02 41.27
N THR A 65 29.76 -7.32 41.31
CA THR A 65 29.75 -8.22 40.14
C THR A 65 28.31 -8.51 39.76
N LEU A 66 27.93 -8.15 38.54
CA LEU A 66 26.63 -8.46 37.95
C LEU A 66 26.75 -9.75 37.14
N THR A 67 25.86 -10.71 37.39
CA THR A 67 25.79 -11.97 36.63
C THR A 67 24.38 -12.16 36.09
N ALA A 68 24.25 -12.33 34.77
CA ALA A 68 22.99 -12.60 34.10
C ALA A 68 22.91 -14.10 33.72
N ALA A 69 21.81 -14.76 34.06
CA ALA A 69 21.57 -16.15 33.71
C ALA A 69 20.34 -16.25 32.77
N PRO A 70 20.51 -16.66 31.49
CA PRO A 70 19.40 -16.74 30.55
C PRO A 70 18.43 -17.88 30.88
N ALA A 71 17.15 -17.65 30.60
CA ALA A 71 16.11 -18.67 30.59
C ALA A 71 16.15 -19.50 29.29
N THR A 72 15.46 -20.65 29.29
CA THR A 72 15.36 -21.52 28.11
C THR A 72 14.82 -20.76 26.90
N GLY A 73 15.52 -20.86 25.77
CA GLY A 73 15.15 -20.17 24.52
C GLY A 73 15.79 -18.78 24.36
N TYR A 74 16.49 -18.27 25.37
CA TYR A 74 17.20 -16.98 25.33
C TYR A 74 18.71 -17.16 25.48
N THR A 75 19.45 -16.13 25.06
CA THR A 75 20.85 -15.92 25.43
C THR A 75 21.00 -14.51 26.00
N PHE A 76 21.94 -14.33 26.92
CA PHE A 76 22.34 -12.98 27.34
C PHE A 76 22.88 -12.20 26.14
N ASP A 77 22.47 -10.94 26.01
CA ASP A 77 22.95 -10.02 24.98
C ASP A 77 23.95 -9.01 25.56
N ARG A 78 23.50 -8.16 26.49
CA ARG A 78 24.31 -7.10 27.09
C ARG A 78 23.73 -6.56 28.39
N TRP A 79 24.52 -5.76 29.09
CA TRP A 79 24.06 -4.88 30.17
C TRP A 79 23.82 -3.45 29.66
N VAL A 80 22.81 -2.78 30.21
CA VAL A 80 22.39 -1.43 29.81
C VAL A 80 22.20 -0.61 31.08
N LEU A 81 22.92 0.51 31.22
CA LEU A 81 22.66 1.50 32.27
C LEU A 81 21.51 2.40 31.81
N ASN A 82 20.44 2.47 32.61
CA ASN A 82 19.16 3.10 32.24
C ASN A 82 19.14 4.62 32.48
N ASP A 83 20.21 5.18 33.06
CA ASP A 83 20.26 6.58 33.52
C ASP A 83 20.63 7.59 32.39
N ASP A 84 20.69 7.13 31.12
CA ASP A 84 21.10 7.93 29.96
C ASP A 84 19.92 8.15 28.99
N THR A 85 19.41 9.38 28.93
CA THR A 85 18.25 9.76 28.09
C THR A 85 18.64 10.53 26.83
N GLY A 86 19.95 10.69 26.54
CA GLY A 86 20.45 11.50 25.43
C GLY A 86 20.83 10.71 24.17
N TRP A 87 20.60 9.39 24.16
CA TRP A 87 20.89 8.47 23.05
C TRP A 87 19.63 8.16 22.26
N TRP A 88 19.74 8.10 20.92
CA TRP A 88 18.65 7.64 20.04
C TRP A 88 18.27 6.18 20.32
N ASP A 89 19.25 5.31 20.50
CA ASP A 89 19.03 3.88 20.76
C ASP A 89 20.02 3.36 21.83
N ALA A 90 19.48 2.76 22.90
CA ALA A 90 20.24 2.18 24.02
C ALA A 90 20.97 0.86 23.68
N GLY A 91 20.90 0.43 22.41
CA GLY A 91 21.69 -0.63 21.80
C GLY A 91 23.06 -0.18 21.29
N TRP A 92 23.41 1.11 21.38
CA TRP A 92 24.70 1.62 20.91
C TRP A 92 25.54 2.24 22.01
N ASP A 93 26.81 1.83 22.08
CA ASP A 93 27.76 2.30 23.09
C ASP A 93 28.52 3.55 22.65
N TYR A 94 28.63 3.81 21.34
CA TYR A 94 29.45 4.90 20.79
C TYR A 94 28.72 5.67 19.70
N ARG A 95 28.98 6.98 19.65
CA ARG A 95 28.57 7.86 18.54
C ARG A 95 29.60 8.92 18.22
N VAL A 96 29.42 9.64 17.12
CA VAL A 96 30.17 10.84 16.75
C VAL A 96 29.26 11.82 16.01
N GLU A 97 29.33 13.10 16.36
CA GLU A 97 28.64 14.15 15.61
C GLU A 97 29.31 14.36 14.24
N LEU A 98 28.52 14.48 13.19
CA LEU A 98 28.92 15.00 11.90
C LEU A 98 28.15 16.30 11.62
N THR A 99 28.78 17.28 10.96
CA THR A 99 28.07 18.45 10.46
C THR A 99 28.33 18.67 8.98
N ALA A 100 27.29 19.05 8.23
CA ALA A 100 27.38 19.44 6.82
C ALA A 100 26.77 20.83 6.64
N ALA A 101 27.61 21.82 6.33
CA ALA A 101 27.18 23.18 6.05
C ALA A 101 27.14 23.46 4.55
N ALA A 102 26.06 24.07 4.09
CA ALA A 102 25.80 24.39 2.68
C ALA A 102 26.85 25.33 2.03
N ALA A 103 27.74 25.93 2.83
CA ALA A 103 28.92 26.69 2.41
C ALA A 103 28.62 27.84 1.44
N GLY A 104 27.50 28.54 1.64
CA GLY A 104 27.08 29.68 0.83
C GLY A 104 26.27 29.33 -0.42
N PHE A 105 26.01 28.05 -0.70
CA PHE A 105 25.23 27.60 -1.85
C PHE A 105 24.09 26.69 -1.42
N ALA A 106 22.86 27.03 -1.80
CA ALA A 106 21.70 26.18 -1.51
C ALA A 106 21.88 24.78 -2.11
N ARG A 107 21.45 23.75 -1.40
CA ARG A 107 21.56 22.34 -1.76
C ARG A 107 20.20 21.68 -1.81
N LYS A 108 20.09 20.62 -2.61
CA LYS A 108 18.94 19.72 -2.65
C LYS A 108 19.46 18.29 -2.81
N ASN A 109 19.04 17.37 -1.94
CA ASN A 109 19.41 15.95 -1.99
C ASN A 109 20.93 15.71 -2.16
N LYS A 110 21.76 16.54 -1.51
CA LYS A 110 23.22 16.57 -1.78
C LYS A 110 23.93 15.39 -1.11
N PRO A 111 24.69 14.55 -1.84
CA PRO A 111 25.65 13.65 -1.21
C PRO A 111 26.68 14.42 -0.36
N ALA A 112 26.78 14.06 0.91
CA ALA A 112 27.79 14.52 1.86
C ALA A 112 28.74 13.37 2.20
N GLU A 113 30.04 13.64 2.12
CA GLU A 113 31.10 12.63 2.27
C GLU A 113 32.03 12.95 3.44
N PHE A 114 32.15 12.03 4.38
CA PHE A 114 32.90 12.19 5.62
C PHE A 114 33.99 11.13 5.74
N ASN A 115 35.25 11.54 5.74
CA ASN A 115 36.37 10.64 6.01
C ASN A 115 36.39 10.29 7.51
N ILE A 116 35.99 9.06 7.85
CA ILE A 116 35.83 8.58 9.22
C ILE A 116 36.80 7.44 9.52
N ASN A 117 37.33 7.41 10.74
CA ASN A 117 38.26 6.39 11.22
C ASN A 117 37.83 5.94 12.62
N PHE A 118 37.01 4.89 12.68
CA PHE A 118 36.44 4.37 13.92
C PHE A 118 37.53 3.88 14.89
N THR A 119 38.66 3.37 14.39
CA THR A 119 39.81 3.03 15.24
C THR A 119 40.41 4.28 15.91
N GLN A 120 40.48 5.42 15.20
CA GLN A 120 40.93 6.68 15.80
C GLN A 120 39.91 7.25 16.79
N LEU A 121 38.61 7.16 16.49
CA LEU A 121 37.53 7.58 17.39
C LEU A 121 37.60 6.81 18.72
N TRP A 122 37.74 5.48 18.69
CA TRP A 122 37.94 4.67 19.89
C TRP A 122 39.23 4.99 20.65
N ASN A 123 40.34 5.26 19.95
CA ASN A 123 41.57 5.72 20.59
C ASN A 123 41.37 7.04 21.37
N THR A 124 40.52 7.97 20.90
CA THR A 124 40.21 9.21 21.65
C THR A 124 39.39 8.96 22.92
N LEU A 125 38.64 7.85 22.97
CA LEU A 125 37.90 7.38 24.14
C LEU A 125 38.72 6.46 25.05
N GLY A 126 39.94 6.09 24.67
CA GLY A 126 40.80 5.16 25.43
C GLY A 126 40.34 3.70 25.38
N VAL A 127 39.46 3.32 24.45
CA VAL A 127 38.92 1.96 24.29
C VAL A 127 39.48 1.29 23.02
N ASN A 128 39.38 -0.04 22.95
CA ASN A 128 39.77 -0.82 21.77
C ASN A 128 38.58 -1.68 21.30
N GLY A 129 38.36 -1.77 19.99
CA GLY A 129 37.24 -2.50 19.41
C GLY A 129 37.52 -3.00 18.00
N THR A 130 36.80 -4.04 17.57
CA THR A 130 36.69 -4.43 16.16
C THR A 130 35.34 -3.95 15.65
N LEU A 131 35.34 -3.07 14.65
CA LEU A 131 34.12 -2.50 14.09
C LEU A 131 33.20 -3.58 13.52
N ASP A 132 31.93 -3.53 13.92
CA ASP A 132 30.85 -4.20 13.20
C ASP A 132 30.27 -3.21 12.17
N PRO A 133 30.48 -3.39 10.85
CA PRO A 133 29.89 -2.48 9.86
C PRO A 133 28.36 -2.46 9.91
N ASN A 134 27.72 -3.52 10.40
CA ASN A 134 26.27 -3.57 10.55
C ASN A 134 25.78 -2.70 11.71
N SER A 135 26.66 -2.28 12.63
CA SER A 135 26.31 -1.35 13.69
C SER A 135 26.13 0.09 13.18
N ILE A 136 26.71 0.48 12.05
CA ILE A 136 26.67 1.89 11.64
C ILE A 136 25.20 2.34 11.47
N ARG A 137 24.82 3.45 12.09
CA ARG A 137 23.54 4.14 11.89
C ARG A 137 23.79 5.64 11.83
N VAL A 138 22.99 6.34 11.05
CA VAL A 138 23.08 7.79 10.86
C VAL A 138 21.72 8.39 11.17
N VAL A 139 21.69 9.37 12.06
CA VAL A 139 20.46 10.01 12.54
C VAL A 139 20.66 11.52 12.43
N GLU A 140 19.77 12.23 11.76
CA GLU A 140 19.77 13.69 11.77
C GLU A 140 19.25 14.22 13.10
N VAL A 141 19.90 15.24 13.64
CA VAL A 141 19.55 15.88 14.90
C VAL A 141 19.48 17.40 14.78
N ASN A 142 18.65 18.02 15.61
CA ASN A 142 18.56 19.47 15.71
C ASN A 142 19.75 20.07 16.50
N ALA A 143 19.74 21.38 16.75
CA ALA A 143 20.80 22.05 17.51
C ALA A 143 20.85 21.71 19.01
N GLY A 144 19.79 21.11 19.58
CA GLY A 144 19.73 20.60 20.95
C GLY A 144 20.10 19.11 21.07
N GLY A 145 20.23 18.40 19.95
CA GLY A 145 20.48 16.96 19.91
C GLY A 145 19.23 16.08 19.78
N ASP A 146 18.03 16.67 19.70
CA ASP A 146 16.80 15.91 19.45
C ASP A 146 16.79 15.36 18.02
N VAL A 147 16.29 14.14 17.84
CA VAL A 147 16.19 13.48 16.53
C VAL A 147 15.20 14.21 15.62
N ILE A 148 15.64 14.52 14.40
CA ILE A 148 14.81 15.03 13.30
C ILE A 148 14.36 13.86 12.41
N ASP A 149 15.31 13.00 12.03
CA ASP A 149 15.10 11.87 11.11
C ASP A 149 16.11 10.76 11.43
N ASP A 150 15.65 9.53 11.68
CA ASP A 150 16.48 8.36 11.93
C ASP A 150 16.53 7.36 10.75
N THR A 151 15.98 7.76 9.60
CA THR A 151 15.91 6.96 8.37
C THR A 151 16.94 7.36 7.30
N ILE A 152 17.84 8.31 7.63
CA ILE A 152 18.86 8.88 6.74
C ILE A 152 19.56 7.82 5.89
N ALA A 153 19.40 7.90 4.57
CA ALA A 153 20.10 7.04 3.63
C ALA A 153 21.62 7.30 3.70
N PHE A 154 22.40 6.24 3.99
CA PHE A 154 23.86 6.29 4.02
C PHE A 154 24.53 5.03 3.45
N GLN A 155 25.82 5.13 3.18
CA GLN A 155 26.72 4.00 2.97
C GLN A 155 28.11 4.28 3.55
N PHE A 156 28.88 3.22 3.81
CA PHE A 156 30.27 3.33 4.26
C PHE A 156 31.22 2.68 3.25
N ASP A 157 31.90 3.52 2.47
CA ASP A 157 32.94 3.13 1.52
C ASP A 157 34.22 2.79 2.28
N GLN A 158 34.57 1.52 2.34
CA GLN A 158 35.78 1.06 3.04
C GLN A 158 37.04 1.57 2.34
N ALA A 159 38.05 1.99 3.11
CA ALA A 159 39.36 2.29 2.55
C ALA A 159 39.99 1.04 1.90
N SER A 160 40.85 1.24 0.90
CA SER A 160 41.48 0.13 0.16
C SER A 160 42.38 -0.79 1.02
N ASP A 161 42.77 -0.33 2.21
CA ASP A 161 43.47 -1.12 3.23
C ASP A 161 42.70 -1.18 4.57
N TYR A 162 41.37 -1.13 4.50
CA TYR A 162 40.46 -1.31 5.63
C TYR A 162 40.71 -2.63 6.37
N HIS A 163 40.75 -2.55 7.69
CA HIS A 163 40.80 -3.71 8.56
C HIS A 163 40.08 -3.41 9.88
N ALA A 164 38.95 -4.08 10.14
CA ALA A 164 37.98 -3.74 11.18
C ALA A 164 38.54 -3.57 12.61
N THR A 165 39.65 -4.24 12.94
CA THR A 165 40.27 -4.23 14.29
C THR A 165 41.27 -3.09 14.53
N ASN A 166 41.97 -2.62 13.48
CA ASN A 166 43.14 -1.74 13.64
C ASN A 166 43.31 -0.68 12.54
N LYS A 167 42.45 -0.70 11.53
CA LYS A 167 42.33 0.34 10.50
C LYS A 167 40.90 0.38 9.97
N ALA A 168 39.94 0.61 10.86
CA ALA A 168 38.53 0.74 10.53
C ALA A 168 38.24 2.15 9.98
N ALA A 169 38.78 2.44 8.79
CA ALA A 169 38.71 3.75 8.15
C ALA A 169 38.07 3.67 6.75
N GLY A 170 37.42 4.76 6.34
CA GLY A 170 36.72 4.86 5.06
C GLY A 170 35.98 6.19 4.92
N THR A 171 35.09 6.26 3.95
CA THR A 171 34.26 7.44 3.68
C THR A 171 32.80 7.09 3.94
N LEU A 172 32.18 7.73 4.93
CA LEU A 172 30.73 7.67 5.11
C LEU A 172 30.09 8.64 4.13
N VAL A 173 29.21 8.14 3.28
CA VAL A 173 28.44 8.94 2.31
C VAL A 173 26.97 8.93 2.76
N LEU A 174 26.35 10.08 2.94
CA LEU A 174 24.92 10.22 3.24
C LEU A 174 24.27 11.20 2.25
N ILE A 175 22.95 11.12 2.08
CA ILE A 175 22.21 12.14 1.34
C ILE A 175 21.65 13.17 2.33
N MET A 176 21.92 14.45 2.08
CA MET A 176 21.20 15.56 2.71
C MET A 176 19.84 15.71 2.03
N GLU A 177 18.89 14.83 2.35
CA GLU A 177 17.56 14.75 1.71
C GLU A 177 16.74 16.03 1.96
N GLY A 178 16.02 16.50 0.93
CA GLY A 178 15.32 17.77 0.96
C GLY A 178 16.20 18.99 0.66
N ASN A 179 15.64 20.18 0.87
CA ASN A 179 16.29 21.46 0.59
C ASN A 179 17.14 21.93 1.79
N THR A 180 18.38 22.36 1.55
CA THR A 180 19.24 22.99 2.57
C THR A 180 19.64 24.39 2.11
N ALA A 181 19.18 25.44 2.80
CA ALA A 181 19.48 26.81 2.41
C ALA A 181 20.99 27.15 2.57
N ALA A 182 21.47 28.10 1.77
CA ALA A 182 22.89 28.43 1.61
C ALA A 182 23.71 28.68 2.91
N GLY A 183 23.08 29.17 3.98
CA GLY A 183 23.70 29.42 5.28
C GLY A 183 23.45 28.36 6.35
N VAL A 184 22.77 27.25 6.03
CA VAL A 184 22.36 26.24 7.00
C VAL A 184 23.41 25.16 7.18
N THR A 185 23.56 24.69 8.42
CA THR A 185 24.35 23.51 8.79
C THR A 185 23.41 22.43 9.33
N ARG A 186 23.41 21.25 8.70
CA ARG A 186 22.73 20.05 9.22
C ARG A 186 23.68 19.29 10.13
N ARG A 187 23.14 18.62 11.14
CA ARG A 187 23.89 17.82 12.12
C ARG A 187 23.41 16.39 12.10
N TYR A 188 24.32 15.44 12.15
CA TYR A 188 24.02 14.03 12.21
C TYR A 188 24.76 13.39 13.38
N GLN A 189 24.16 12.41 14.02
CA GLN A 189 24.83 11.50 14.96
C GLN A 189 25.06 10.18 14.24
N VAL A 190 26.33 9.77 14.15
CA VAL A 190 26.71 8.45 13.62
C VAL A 190 26.96 7.52 14.78
N TYR A 191 26.05 6.57 14.98
CA TYR A 191 26.16 5.52 15.99
C TYR A 191 26.95 4.34 15.41
N PHE A 192 27.86 3.76 16.19
CA PHE A 192 28.70 2.64 15.79
C PHE A 192 29.14 1.80 17.00
N ASP A 193 29.55 0.55 16.78
CA ASP A 193 29.82 -0.38 17.85
C ASP A 193 30.70 -1.57 17.41
N VAL A 194 30.99 -2.49 18.34
CA VAL A 194 31.87 -3.63 18.14
C VAL A 194 31.15 -4.92 17.73
N THR A 195 31.87 -5.80 17.05
CA THR A 195 31.39 -7.13 16.66
C THR A 195 30.94 -7.97 17.85
N GLY A 196 29.80 -8.66 17.72
CA GLY A 196 29.31 -9.65 18.68
C GLY A 196 27.93 -9.35 19.26
N LYS A 197 27.48 -8.08 19.20
CA LYS A 197 26.12 -7.67 19.59
C LYS A 197 25.04 -8.13 18.60
N GLY A 198 25.41 -8.40 17.35
CA GLY A 198 24.49 -8.97 16.35
C GLY A 198 23.55 -7.94 15.74
N PHE A 199 24.07 -6.76 15.41
CA PHE A 199 23.31 -5.72 14.72
C PHE A 199 22.84 -6.20 13.35
N ALA A 200 21.58 -5.92 13.02
CA ALA A 200 21.07 -6.13 11.67
C ALA A 200 21.79 -5.18 10.69
N PRO A 201 22.07 -5.60 9.44
CA PRO A 201 22.58 -4.69 8.41
C PRO A 201 21.66 -3.47 8.21
N PRO A 202 22.20 -2.28 7.90
CA PRO A 202 21.40 -1.11 7.58
C PRO A 202 20.48 -1.37 6.36
N ALA A 203 19.20 -1.04 6.49
CA ALA A 203 18.21 -1.22 5.43
C ALA A 203 18.08 0.06 4.58
N VAL A 204 19.02 0.28 3.66
CA VAL A 204 19.05 1.48 2.80
C VAL A 204 18.64 1.10 1.37
N PRO A 205 17.52 1.64 0.83
CA PRO A 205 17.12 1.42 -0.56
C PRO A 205 18.20 1.90 -1.55
N ALA A 206 18.44 1.12 -2.61
CA ALA A 206 19.43 1.48 -3.63
C ALA A 206 18.89 2.59 -4.55
N GLN A 207 19.50 3.77 -4.44
CA GLN A 207 19.30 4.94 -5.31
C GLN A 207 20.17 4.85 -6.58
N VAL A 208 21.30 4.13 -6.53
CA VAL A 208 22.15 3.78 -7.66
C VAL A 208 22.38 2.26 -7.70
N ILE A 209 22.19 1.64 -8.87
CA ILE A 209 22.31 0.19 -9.06
C ILE A 209 23.33 -0.12 -10.16
N LEU A 210 24.35 -0.91 -9.82
CA LEU A 210 25.30 -1.50 -10.77
C LEU A 210 24.84 -2.89 -11.21
N SER A 211 24.81 -3.10 -12.52
CA SER A 211 24.65 -4.41 -13.15
C SER A 211 25.58 -4.54 -14.37
N GLU A 212 25.68 -5.74 -14.94
CA GLU A 212 26.37 -5.96 -16.21
C GLU A 212 25.37 -6.29 -17.32
N GLN A 213 25.49 -5.58 -18.44
CA GLN A 213 24.70 -5.80 -19.64
C GLN A 213 25.59 -5.46 -20.84
N ALA A 214 25.44 -6.19 -21.94
CA ALA A 214 26.04 -5.73 -23.19
C ALA A 214 25.31 -4.47 -23.68
N ASP A 215 26.06 -3.49 -24.15
CA ASP A 215 25.56 -2.34 -24.87
C ASP A 215 26.23 -2.31 -26.24
N GLN A 216 25.44 -2.18 -27.31
CA GLN A 216 25.93 -2.13 -28.69
C GLN A 216 26.97 -3.24 -29.04
N ASP A 217 26.67 -4.48 -28.63
CA ASP A 217 27.51 -5.69 -28.72
C ASP A 217 28.85 -5.67 -27.94
N VAL A 218 29.06 -4.69 -27.05
CA VAL A 218 30.24 -4.58 -26.18
C VAL A 218 29.86 -4.80 -24.71
N ALA A 219 30.67 -5.55 -23.97
CA ALA A 219 30.45 -5.74 -22.53
C ALA A 219 30.55 -4.41 -21.77
N ALA A 220 29.45 -4.00 -21.11
CA ALA A 220 29.34 -2.76 -20.37
C ALA A 220 28.96 -3.00 -18.90
N TYR A 221 29.29 -2.05 -18.03
CA TYR A 221 28.52 -1.87 -16.81
C TYR A 221 27.31 -1.01 -17.11
N LYS A 222 26.16 -1.38 -16.57
CA LYS A 222 24.93 -0.62 -16.60
C LYS A 222 24.71 -0.01 -15.22
N ILE A 223 24.66 1.31 -15.17
CA ILE A 223 24.36 2.09 -13.97
C ILE A 223 22.93 2.61 -14.10
N GLN A 224 22.06 2.27 -13.16
CA GLN A 224 20.68 2.74 -13.12
C GLN A 224 20.48 3.65 -11.90
N ALA A 225 19.89 4.82 -12.12
CA ALA A 225 19.52 5.77 -11.07
C ALA A 225 18.17 6.44 -11.44
N ALA A 226 17.60 7.24 -10.53
CA ALA A 226 16.33 7.92 -10.76
C ALA A 226 16.35 8.87 -11.97
N THR A 227 17.52 9.45 -12.30
CA THR A 227 17.71 10.39 -13.43
C THR A 227 17.91 9.72 -14.79
N GLY A 228 18.17 8.40 -14.84
CA GLY A 228 18.41 7.69 -16.10
C GLY A 228 19.24 6.41 -15.97
N THR A 229 19.65 5.87 -17.12
CA THR A 229 20.49 4.66 -17.23
C THR A 229 21.71 4.91 -18.11
N LEU A 230 22.89 4.79 -17.52
CA LEU A 230 24.18 4.89 -18.21
C LEU A 230 24.74 3.51 -18.54
N PHE A 231 25.41 3.39 -19.68
CA PHE A 231 26.20 2.22 -20.06
C PHE A 231 27.65 2.65 -20.27
N ILE A 232 28.60 1.99 -19.59
CA ILE A 232 30.04 2.26 -19.70
C ILE A 232 30.79 1.01 -20.16
N HIS A 233 31.46 1.09 -21.31
CA HIS A 233 32.14 -0.04 -21.92
C HIS A 233 33.33 -0.49 -21.06
N LYS A 234 33.28 -1.72 -20.53
CA LYS A 234 34.26 -2.25 -19.56
C LYS A 234 35.70 -2.24 -20.08
N THR A 235 35.87 -2.36 -21.40
CA THR A 235 37.17 -2.32 -22.08
C THR A 235 37.49 -0.97 -22.71
N GLY A 236 36.54 -0.03 -22.74
CA GLY A 236 36.67 1.30 -23.33
C GLY A 236 36.89 2.43 -22.32
N GLY A 237 36.23 2.35 -21.17
CA GLY A 237 36.29 3.37 -20.11
C GLY A 237 35.47 4.63 -20.36
N GLY A 238 34.82 4.76 -21.51
CA GLY A 238 33.83 5.81 -21.78
C GLY A 238 32.40 5.28 -21.70
N ILE A 239 31.48 6.16 -21.35
CA ILE A 239 30.03 5.92 -21.43
C ILE A 239 29.62 5.91 -22.91
N SER A 240 29.03 4.81 -23.35
CA SER A 240 28.49 4.59 -24.69
C SER A 240 27.09 5.16 -24.86
N SER A 241 26.26 5.02 -23.82
CA SER A 241 24.87 5.46 -23.83
C SER A 241 24.50 6.10 -22.50
N TYR A 242 23.81 7.24 -22.55
CA TYR A 242 23.20 7.89 -21.39
C TYR A 242 21.72 8.10 -21.70
N ASN A 243 20.94 7.08 -21.36
CA ASN A 243 19.49 7.09 -21.54
C ASN A 243 18.87 7.90 -20.41
N ASP A 244 18.02 8.87 -20.74
CA ASP A 244 17.23 9.59 -19.76
C ASP A 244 16.01 8.77 -19.27
N ILE A 245 15.19 9.34 -18.39
CA ILE A 245 13.99 8.67 -17.86
C ILE A 245 12.94 8.29 -18.93
N ASN A 246 13.01 8.89 -20.12
CA ASN A 246 12.13 8.58 -21.25
C ASN A 246 12.75 7.54 -22.21
N GLY A 247 13.96 7.05 -21.92
CA GLY A 247 14.72 6.13 -22.76
C GLY A 247 15.41 6.79 -23.96
N ILE A 248 15.58 8.12 -23.94
CA ILE A 248 16.27 8.87 -25.01
C ILE A 248 17.77 8.88 -24.71
N ASP A 249 18.61 8.41 -25.64
CA ASP A 249 20.06 8.31 -25.46
C ASP A 249 20.81 9.58 -25.91
N TRP A 250 21.29 10.35 -24.92
CA TRP A 250 22.03 11.60 -25.10
C TRP A 250 23.44 11.43 -25.69
N VAL A 251 23.90 10.19 -25.87
CA VAL A 251 25.18 9.88 -26.54
C VAL A 251 24.94 9.18 -27.87
N SER A 252 24.05 8.19 -27.90
CA SER A 252 23.68 7.38 -29.08
C SER A 252 24.91 6.79 -29.80
N TRP A 253 25.78 6.10 -29.05
CA TRP A 253 26.89 5.33 -29.63
C TRP A 253 26.38 4.08 -30.35
N ASN A 254 27.16 3.57 -31.30
CA ASN A 254 27.01 2.24 -31.86
C ASN A 254 28.36 1.75 -32.43
N SER A 255 28.40 0.53 -32.97
CA SER A 255 29.63 -0.10 -33.47
C SER A 255 30.15 0.44 -34.82
N ALA A 256 29.46 1.41 -35.45
CA ALA A 256 29.87 1.98 -36.73
C ALA A 256 31.20 2.76 -36.67
N THR A 257 31.89 2.82 -37.80
CA THR A 257 33.18 3.51 -37.90
C THR A 257 33.03 5.03 -37.87
N GLY A 258 34.02 5.71 -37.29
CA GLY A 258 34.02 7.16 -37.20
C GLY A 258 32.88 7.72 -36.35
N SER A 259 32.17 8.73 -36.86
CA SER A 259 31.23 9.57 -36.13
C SER A 259 29.86 8.96 -35.83
N ALA A 260 29.44 7.99 -36.63
CA ALA A 260 28.21 7.26 -36.37
C ALA A 260 28.34 6.40 -35.10
N GLY A 261 29.56 6.04 -34.69
CA GLY A 261 29.84 5.19 -33.55
C GLY A 261 31.11 5.57 -32.80
N GLN A 262 32.29 5.14 -33.29
CA GLN A 262 33.61 5.28 -32.65
C GLN A 262 34.01 6.67 -32.07
N TYR A 263 33.36 7.78 -32.44
CA TYR A 263 33.56 9.13 -31.90
C TYR A 263 32.35 9.68 -31.14
N ARG A 264 31.59 8.81 -30.45
CA ARG A 264 30.56 9.22 -29.48
C ARG A 264 30.98 8.73 -28.09
N GLY A 265 30.64 9.47 -27.04
CA GLY A 265 30.93 9.10 -25.66
C GLY A 265 31.19 10.27 -24.71
N ILE A 266 31.16 9.94 -23.42
CA ILE A 266 31.58 10.84 -22.34
C ILE A 266 32.23 10.03 -21.18
N PRO A 267 33.32 10.52 -20.56
CA PRO A 267 34.29 11.39 -21.19
C PRO A 267 34.86 10.74 -22.44
N ASN A 268 35.23 11.54 -23.44
CA ASN A 268 36.24 11.13 -24.42
C ASN A 268 37.54 11.92 -24.18
N SER A 269 38.70 11.26 -24.17
CA SER A 269 40.01 11.83 -23.90
C SER A 269 41.07 11.31 -24.89
N ALA A 270 41.99 12.18 -25.31
CA ALA A 270 43.16 11.77 -26.10
C ALA A 270 44.43 12.53 -25.69
N GLY A 271 45.58 11.85 -25.78
CA GLY A 271 46.88 12.46 -25.57
C GLY A 271 48.03 11.60 -26.12
N GLY A 272 48.95 12.23 -26.85
CA GLY A 272 50.13 11.57 -27.39
C GLY A 272 49.83 10.51 -28.46
N SER A 273 50.60 9.41 -28.45
CA SER A 273 50.48 8.30 -29.41
C SER A 273 49.36 7.30 -29.10
N ASN A 274 48.73 7.40 -27.92
CA ASN A 274 47.66 6.49 -27.49
C ASN A 274 46.30 7.10 -27.86
N SER A 275 45.87 6.90 -29.12
CA SER A 275 44.52 7.25 -29.54
C SER A 275 43.49 6.25 -28.99
N GLY A 276 42.37 6.76 -28.45
CA GLY A 276 41.29 5.90 -27.96
C GLY A 276 41.42 5.46 -26.50
N VAL A 277 41.65 6.38 -25.55
CA VAL A 277 41.65 6.12 -24.11
C VAL A 277 40.38 6.72 -23.50
N PHE A 278 39.70 6.00 -22.59
CA PHE A 278 38.33 6.36 -22.15
C PHE A 278 37.31 6.48 -23.29
N HIS A 279 37.57 5.86 -24.45
CA HIS A 279 36.69 5.89 -25.61
C HIS A 279 35.77 4.65 -25.61
N PRO A 280 34.44 4.78 -25.77
CA PRO A 280 33.57 3.62 -25.91
C PRO A 280 33.97 2.75 -27.11
N GLY A 281 34.08 1.44 -26.89
CA GLY A 281 34.40 0.45 -27.92
C GLY A 281 35.87 0.37 -28.34
N LYS A 282 36.76 1.22 -27.78
CA LYS A 282 38.22 1.06 -27.95
C LYS A 282 38.75 0.20 -26.81
N GLY A 283 39.03 -1.09 -27.07
CA GLY A 283 39.34 -2.12 -26.06
C GLY A 283 40.66 -1.96 -25.27
N ASN A 284 41.08 -0.74 -24.97
CA ASN A 284 42.37 -0.33 -24.40
C ASN A 284 42.38 -0.23 -22.87
N MET A 285 41.23 -0.36 -22.20
CA MET A 285 41.12 -0.22 -20.74
C MET A 285 40.88 -1.56 -20.04
N THR A 286 41.20 -1.59 -18.74
CA THR A 286 40.78 -2.59 -17.76
C THR A 286 40.03 -1.86 -16.65
N ALA A 287 38.86 -2.39 -16.26
CA ALA A 287 38.03 -1.82 -15.20
C ALA A 287 38.09 -2.64 -13.90
N THR A 288 37.84 -2.00 -12.76
CA THR A 288 37.70 -2.62 -11.44
C THR A 288 36.68 -1.84 -10.62
N VAL A 289 35.73 -2.55 -10.00
CA VAL A 289 34.82 -1.95 -9.01
C VAL A 289 35.63 -1.75 -7.72
N LEU A 290 35.71 -0.52 -7.22
CA LEU A 290 36.37 -0.22 -5.93
C LEU A 290 35.38 -0.27 -4.78
N ASN A 291 34.24 0.42 -4.93
CA ASN A 291 33.14 0.44 -3.97
C ASN A 291 31.81 0.32 -4.72
N GLN A 292 30.84 -0.33 -4.08
CA GLN A 292 29.46 -0.43 -4.55
C GLN A 292 28.55 -0.36 -3.33
N GLY A 293 27.79 0.72 -3.21
CA GLY A 293 26.74 0.88 -2.21
C GLY A 293 25.45 1.42 -2.82
N PRO A 294 24.40 1.63 -1.99
CA PRO A 294 23.08 2.10 -2.42
C PRO A 294 23.06 3.54 -2.98
N ILE A 295 24.02 4.39 -2.62
CA ILE A 295 24.07 5.83 -2.94
C ILE A 295 25.18 6.16 -3.94
N LYS A 296 26.35 5.53 -3.80
CA LYS A 296 27.54 5.78 -4.62
C LYS A 296 28.19 4.48 -5.09
N ILE A 297 28.60 4.48 -6.35
CA ILE A 297 29.35 3.40 -6.98
C ILE A 297 30.65 3.95 -7.57
N THR A 298 31.78 3.32 -7.24
CA THR A 298 33.11 3.79 -7.61
C THR A 298 33.80 2.79 -8.54
N LEU A 299 34.02 3.17 -9.80
CA LEU A 299 34.71 2.35 -10.80
C LEU A 299 36.09 2.94 -11.13
N HIS A 300 37.12 2.11 -11.07
CA HIS A 300 38.48 2.46 -11.46
C HIS A 300 38.84 1.87 -12.82
N PHE A 301 39.37 2.70 -13.72
CA PHE A 301 39.81 2.31 -15.05
C PHE A 301 41.29 2.62 -15.26
N ILE A 302 42.03 1.62 -15.74
CA ILE A 302 43.45 1.73 -16.05
C ILE A 302 43.75 1.22 -17.46
N ALA A 303 44.56 1.95 -18.22
CA ALA A 303 44.91 1.57 -19.58
C ALA A 303 45.81 0.32 -19.63
N LYS A 304 45.59 -0.52 -20.64
CA LYS A 304 46.43 -1.66 -20.98
C LYS A 304 47.79 -1.16 -21.45
N LYS A 305 48.85 -1.88 -21.08
CA LYS A 305 50.22 -1.54 -21.47
C LYS A 305 50.41 -1.80 -22.97
N VAL A 306 50.65 -0.73 -23.74
CA VAL A 306 51.03 -0.82 -25.17
C VAL A 306 52.52 -1.16 -25.27
N GLN A 307 52.93 -1.84 -26.35
CA GLN A 307 54.33 -2.21 -26.56
C GLN A 307 55.22 -0.96 -26.74
N GLY A 308 56.12 -0.74 -25.77
CA GLY A 308 57.00 0.44 -25.71
C GLY A 308 56.63 1.44 -24.60
N ASP A 309 55.40 1.36 -24.07
CA ASP A 309 54.93 2.19 -22.96
C ASP A 309 55.48 1.67 -21.61
N THR A 310 55.75 2.57 -20.67
CA THR A 310 56.07 2.24 -19.26
C THR A 310 55.18 2.96 -18.25
N GLY A 311 54.31 3.86 -18.71
CA GLY A 311 53.22 4.44 -17.93
C GLY A 311 51.89 3.73 -18.22
N ARG A 312 50.82 4.28 -17.64
CA ARG A 312 49.42 3.95 -17.93
C ARG A 312 48.58 5.21 -17.72
N TRP A 313 47.49 5.32 -18.47
CA TRP A 313 46.41 6.26 -18.16
C TRP A 313 45.51 5.65 -17.09
N GLU A 314 44.97 6.50 -16.21
CA GLU A 314 44.30 6.07 -14.97
C GLU A 314 43.20 7.07 -14.61
N GLY A 315 42.03 6.59 -14.22
CA GLY A 315 40.89 7.45 -13.88
C GLY A 315 39.77 6.72 -13.14
N ILE A 316 39.05 7.46 -12.30
CA ILE A 316 37.95 6.96 -11.47
C ILE A 316 36.64 7.61 -11.89
N PHE A 317 35.57 6.81 -11.96
CA PHE A 317 34.20 7.28 -11.98
C PHE A 317 33.56 7.09 -10.61
N GLU A 318 32.78 8.08 -10.18
CA GLU A 318 31.88 8.00 -9.04
C GLU A 318 30.47 8.33 -9.52
N PHE A 319 29.54 7.39 -9.40
CA PHE A 319 28.15 7.55 -9.82
C PHE A 319 27.30 7.83 -8.59
N TYR A 320 26.60 8.96 -8.60
CA TYR A 320 25.61 9.40 -7.60
C TYR A 320 24.20 9.37 -8.23
N PRO A 321 23.11 9.55 -7.46
CA PRO A 321 21.74 9.46 -8.00
C PRO A 321 21.45 10.46 -9.13
N ASP A 322 22.01 11.68 -9.01
CA ASP A 322 21.71 12.81 -9.91
C ASP A 322 22.87 13.18 -10.86
N TYR A 323 24.08 12.67 -10.63
CA TYR A 323 25.26 13.04 -11.40
C TYR A 323 26.36 11.98 -11.40
N THR A 324 27.20 12.02 -12.43
CA THR A 324 28.45 11.27 -12.49
C THR A 324 29.63 12.22 -12.32
N THR A 325 30.60 11.80 -11.52
CA THR A 325 31.92 12.41 -11.43
C THR A 325 32.94 11.54 -12.16
N PHE A 326 33.84 12.17 -12.91
CA PHE A 326 35.03 11.52 -13.47
C PHE A 326 36.29 12.24 -13.02
N THR A 327 37.25 11.53 -12.44
CA THR A 327 38.55 12.06 -12.04
C THR A 327 39.65 11.40 -12.86
N MET A 328 40.35 12.18 -13.70
CA MET A 328 41.56 11.74 -14.38
C MET A 328 42.71 11.72 -13.36
N LEU A 329 43.23 10.54 -13.02
CA LEU A 329 44.31 10.36 -12.03
C LEU A 329 45.71 10.40 -12.65
N GLY A 330 45.85 10.00 -13.91
CA GLY A 330 47.18 9.89 -14.55
C GLY A 330 47.13 9.81 -16.07
N THR A 331 48.08 10.47 -16.73
CA THR A 331 48.26 10.48 -18.20
C THR A 331 49.67 10.04 -18.61
N LYS A 332 50.24 9.06 -17.89
CA LYS A 332 51.69 8.74 -17.96
C LYS A 332 52.10 8.06 -19.26
N ALA A 333 53.20 8.54 -19.85
CA ALA A 333 53.96 7.92 -20.95
C ALA A 333 55.10 7.02 -20.45
N ASN A 334 55.62 7.35 -19.27
CA ASN A 334 56.62 6.58 -18.52
C ASN A 334 56.59 7.02 -17.06
N THR A 335 57.59 6.63 -16.26
CA THR A 335 57.68 6.99 -14.83
C THR A 335 57.96 8.47 -14.56
N VAL A 336 58.30 9.28 -15.59
CA VAL A 336 58.72 10.69 -15.46
C VAL A 336 57.90 11.63 -16.37
N GLN A 337 57.38 11.14 -17.51
CA GLN A 337 56.70 11.95 -18.53
C GLN A 337 55.17 11.69 -18.54
N THR A 338 54.40 12.77 -18.65
CA THR A 338 52.94 12.79 -18.79
C THR A 338 52.51 13.38 -20.13
N TYR A 339 51.37 12.95 -20.67
CA TYR A 339 50.76 13.52 -21.87
C TYR A 339 49.76 14.62 -21.53
N PRO A 340 49.67 15.70 -22.32
CA PRO A 340 48.52 16.61 -22.26
C PRO A 340 47.25 15.89 -22.72
N PHE A 341 46.09 16.36 -22.24
CA PHE A 341 44.79 15.76 -22.52
C PHE A 341 43.69 16.81 -22.70
N TYR A 342 42.48 16.34 -23.00
CA TYR A 342 41.22 17.08 -22.99
C TYR A 342 40.13 16.16 -22.42
N LEU A 343 38.95 16.71 -22.13
CA LEU A 343 37.75 15.91 -21.87
C LEU A 343 36.60 16.40 -22.76
N LEU A 344 35.99 15.49 -23.51
CA LEU A 344 34.85 15.79 -24.38
C LEU A 344 33.58 15.06 -23.94
N TYR A 345 32.45 15.73 -24.16
CA TYR A 345 31.19 15.11 -24.54
C TYR A 345 31.08 15.12 -26.07
N GLU A 346 30.98 13.94 -26.68
CA GLU A 346 30.61 13.77 -28.08
C GLU A 346 29.30 12.99 -28.13
N GLY A 347 28.20 13.61 -28.57
CA GLY A 347 26.88 12.99 -28.48
C GLY A 347 25.77 13.71 -29.24
N THR A 348 24.56 13.20 -29.09
CA THR A 348 23.33 13.75 -29.66
C THR A 348 22.38 14.14 -28.54
N PRO A 349 22.31 15.44 -28.19
CA PRO A 349 21.27 15.98 -27.33
C PRO A 349 19.88 15.52 -27.80
N GLY A 350 18.99 15.18 -26.87
CA GLY A 350 17.65 14.68 -27.22
C GLY A 350 17.61 13.41 -28.08
N GLY A 351 18.72 12.67 -28.22
CA GLY A 351 18.84 11.53 -29.14
C GLY A 351 19.14 11.92 -30.59
N GLN A 352 18.97 13.18 -30.99
CA GLN A 352 19.36 13.70 -32.30
C GLN A 352 19.63 15.21 -32.22
N LEU A 353 20.87 15.61 -32.56
CA LEU A 353 21.22 17.04 -32.68
C LEU A 353 20.28 17.75 -33.68
N ASN A 354 19.53 18.75 -33.21
CA ASN A 354 18.78 19.68 -34.03
C ASN A 354 19.49 21.05 -34.04
N PRO A 355 20.26 21.39 -35.09
CA PRO A 355 21.14 22.57 -35.08
C PRO A 355 20.44 23.94 -35.00
N THR A 356 19.09 23.96 -35.04
CA THR A 356 18.28 25.20 -34.98
C THR A 356 17.46 25.36 -33.70
N THR A 357 17.21 24.28 -32.95
CA THR A 357 16.47 24.34 -31.67
C THR A 357 17.37 24.09 -30.48
N ASP A 358 18.36 23.21 -30.64
CA ASP A 358 19.30 22.90 -29.57
C ASP A 358 20.20 24.11 -29.35
N PHE A 359 20.60 24.31 -28.10
CA PHE A 359 21.45 25.43 -27.73
C PHE A 359 22.39 25.07 -26.60
N ILE A 360 23.44 25.88 -26.45
CA ILE A 360 24.52 25.67 -25.51
C ILE A 360 24.65 26.94 -24.69
N VAL A 361 24.65 26.77 -23.37
CA VAL A 361 24.83 27.85 -22.41
C VAL A 361 26.12 27.63 -21.65
N PHE A 362 26.90 28.69 -21.54
CA PHE A 362 28.18 28.71 -20.83
C PHE A 362 28.04 29.44 -19.48
N SER A 363 28.97 29.20 -18.55
CA SER A 363 28.98 29.77 -17.20
C SER A 363 28.93 31.31 -17.13
N ASN A 364 29.39 31.99 -18.18
CA ASN A 364 29.34 33.44 -18.33
C ASN A 364 27.96 33.98 -18.79
N GLY A 365 26.97 33.11 -19.02
CA GLY A 365 25.66 33.47 -19.57
C GLY A 365 25.62 33.64 -21.09
N GLU A 366 26.73 33.35 -21.79
CA GLU A 366 26.74 33.26 -23.25
C GLU A 366 25.89 32.06 -23.70
N GLN A 367 25.00 32.29 -24.65
CA GLN A 367 24.18 31.26 -25.28
C GLN A 367 24.36 31.27 -26.79
N ILE A 368 24.58 30.09 -27.37
CA ILE A 368 24.71 29.87 -28.82
C ILE A 368 23.79 28.75 -29.29
N THR A 369 23.36 28.78 -30.54
CA THR A 369 22.57 27.68 -31.15
C THR A 369 23.47 26.53 -31.60
N GLY A 370 22.89 25.33 -31.70
CA GLY A 370 23.56 24.08 -32.05
C GLY A 370 24.19 24.01 -33.47
N ASN A 371 24.17 25.10 -34.24
CA ASN A 371 24.88 25.28 -35.51
C ASN A 371 26.09 26.24 -35.43
N GLN A 372 26.33 26.89 -34.29
CA GLN A 372 27.42 27.85 -34.08
C GLN A 372 28.64 27.19 -33.41
N THR A 373 29.82 27.79 -33.58
CA THR A 373 31.07 27.35 -32.91
C THR A 373 31.51 28.42 -31.92
N ARG A 374 31.98 27.99 -30.75
CA ARG A 374 32.59 28.84 -29.71
C ARG A 374 33.94 28.24 -29.32
N ASP A 375 34.99 29.05 -29.38
CA ASP A 375 36.36 28.66 -29.04
C ASP A 375 37.01 29.76 -28.21
N GLY A 376 37.62 29.39 -27.09
CA GLY A 376 38.20 30.31 -26.12
C GLY A 376 38.07 29.79 -24.69
N ASP A 377 38.81 30.39 -23.78
CA ASP A 377 38.77 30.14 -22.33
C ASP A 377 37.37 30.38 -21.74
N LEU A 378 36.90 29.59 -20.77
CA LEU A 378 35.76 29.99 -19.93
C LEU A 378 36.26 30.86 -18.77
N PRO A 379 35.56 31.94 -18.39
CA PRO A 379 35.93 32.69 -17.20
C PRO A 379 35.57 31.89 -15.94
N ASN A 380 36.19 32.27 -14.81
CA ASN A 380 36.03 31.67 -13.48
C ASN A 380 34.65 31.04 -13.25
N GLU A 381 34.67 29.74 -12.97
CA GLU A 381 33.61 28.73 -13.15
C GLU A 381 33.58 28.07 -14.54
N GLU A 382 34.30 26.96 -14.72
CA GLU A 382 34.29 26.19 -15.97
C GLU A 382 33.13 25.18 -16.03
N TRP A 383 31.96 25.66 -16.46
CA TRP A 383 30.83 24.78 -16.79
C TRP A 383 30.06 25.26 -18.02
N ALA A 384 29.43 24.30 -18.69
CA ALA A 384 28.55 24.53 -19.83
C ALA A 384 27.51 23.42 -19.93
N PHE A 385 26.36 23.69 -20.53
CA PHE A 385 25.34 22.67 -20.79
C PHE A 385 24.79 22.75 -22.21
N VAL A 386 24.35 21.61 -22.72
CA VAL A 386 23.75 21.46 -24.04
C VAL A 386 22.29 21.05 -23.83
N ALA A 387 21.38 21.92 -24.24
CA ALA A 387 19.94 21.77 -24.07
C ALA A 387 19.26 21.35 -25.38
N ASP A 388 18.35 20.39 -25.28
CA ASP A 388 17.30 20.16 -26.28
C ASP A 388 15.96 20.61 -25.68
N PRO A 389 15.41 21.77 -26.08
CA PRO A 389 14.13 22.28 -25.59
C PRO A 389 12.92 21.46 -26.07
N SER A 390 13.09 20.50 -26.98
CA SER A 390 12.04 19.59 -27.44
C SER A 390 11.99 18.26 -26.67
N SER A 391 12.97 17.98 -25.82
CA SER A 391 12.99 16.80 -24.95
C SER A 391 12.18 17.02 -23.67
N GLY A 392 11.14 16.20 -23.46
CA GLY A 392 10.26 16.31 -22.30
C GLY A 392 9.31 17.52 -22.34
N ALA A 393 8.66 17.83 -21.21
CA ALA A 393 7.65 18.88 -21.14
C ALA A 393 8.23 20.31 -21.02
N SER A 394 9.44 20.45 -20.47
CA SER A 394 10.11 21.73 -20.16
C SER A 394 11.45 21.92 -20.91
N GLY A 395 11.84 20.97 -21.76
CA GLY A 395 13.22 20.81 -22.20
C GLY A 395 14.09 20.09 -21.16
N ARG A 396 15.18 19.48 -21.62
CA ARG A 396 16.22 18.87 -20.78
C ARG A 396 17.60 19.27 -21.30
N ALA A 397 18.60 19.21 -20.44
CA ALA A 397 19.98 19.48 -20.80
C ALA A 397 20.95 18.46 -20.20
N ILE A 398 22.07 18.25 -20.88
CA ILE A 398 23.26 17.61 -20.30
C ILE A 398 24.28 18.69 -19.93
N TYR A 399 24.66 18.76 -18.66
CA TYR A 399 25.67 19.72 -18.16
C TYR A 399 27.02 19.03 -17.99
N LEU A 400 28.09 19.81 -18.20
CA LEU A 400 29.49 19.42 -18.03
C LEU A 400 30.19 20.47 -17.16
N ILE A 401 31.00 20.01 -16.23
CA ILE A 401 31.72 20.84 -15.24
C ILE A 401 33.18 20.36 -15.16
N ASN A 402 34.13 21.28 -15.28
CA ASN A 402 35.49 21.11 -14.78
C ASN A 402 35.59 21.75 -13.39
N HIS A 403 36.05 21.00 -12.39
CA HIS A 403 36.09 21.47 -10.99
C HIS A 403 37.28 22.39 -10.70
N THR A 404 38.17 22.58 -11.67
CA THR A 404 39.38 23.41 -11.54
C THR A 404 39.39 24.43 -12.67
N ASP A 405 39.42 25.69 -12.29
CA ASP A 405 39.67 26.84 -13.17
C ASP A 405 41.10 26.75 -13.75
N ASP A 406 41.25 26.92 -15.06
CA ASP A 406 42.53 27.09 -15.73
C ASP A 406 42.55 28.29 -16.70
N THR A 407 43.21 28.17 -17.86
CA THR A 407 43.31 29.24 -18.87
C THR A 407 43.41 28.66 -20.30
N GLN A 408 42.97 27.42 -20.50
CA GLN A 408 43.02 26.72 -21.78
C GLN A 408 41.68 26.86 -22.51
N ASN A 409 41.72 26.85 -23.84
CA ASN A 409 40.48 26.97 -24.62
C ASN A 409 39.48 25.84 -24.31
N ASP A 410 38.21 26.21 -24.14
CA ASP A 410 37.07 25.31 -24.06
C ASP A 410 36.20 25.46 -25.30
N THR A 411 36.21 24.44 -26.15
CA THR A 411 35.59 24.53 -27.48
C THR A 411 34.23 23.81 -27.50
N TYR A 412 33.21 24.52 -27.98
CA TYR A 412 32.01 23.91 -28.56
C TYR A 412 32.04 24.00 -30.08
N PHE A 413 31.78 22.89 -30.77
CA PHE A 413 31.40 22.94 -32.18
C PHE A 413 30.48 21.78 -32.57
N PRO A 414 29.49 22.02 -33.43
CA PRO A 414 28.70 20.97 -34.04
C PRO A 414 29.45 20.41 -35.23
N SER A 415 29.19 19.15 -35.56
CA SER A 415 29.75 18.55 -36.77
C SER A 415 28.64 18.08 -37.70
N GLY A 416 28.24 18.94 -38.63
CA GLY A 416 27.21 18.64 -39.65
C GLY A 416 27.58 17.58 -40.70
N ALA A 417 28.74 16.93 -40.56
CA ALA A 417 29.11 15.72 -41.29
C ALA A 417 29.02 14.44 -40.42
N LYS A 418 28.55 14.59 -39.18
CA LYS A 418 28.61 13.61 -38.09
C LYS A 418 27.33 13.56 -37.24
N ASP A 419 26.44 14.53 -37.42
CA ASP A 419 25.18 14.74 -36.70
C ASP A 419 25.34 14.60 -35.18
N MET A 420 26.33 15.31 -34.63
CA MET A 420 26.68 15.27 -33.21
C MET A 420 27.24 16.62 -32.73
N THR A 421 27.00 16.91 -31.45
CA THR A 421 27.63 17.96 -30.67
C THR A 421 29.01 17.50 -30.19
N ILE A 422 29.97 18.43 -30.17
CA ILE A 422 31.27 18.24 -29.55
C ILE A 422 31.50 19.41 -28.60
N LEU A 423 31.39 19.15 -27.28
CA LEU A 423 31.71 20.10 -26.20
C LEU A 423 32.90 19.53 -25.43
N GLY A 424 33.92 20.32 -25.12
CA GLY A 424 34.98 19.81 -24.26
C GLY A 424 36.00 20.83 -23.78
N PHE A 425 36.58 20.51 -22.62
CA PHE A 425 37.49 21.38 -21.89
C PHE A 425 38.94 21.23 -22.33
N GLY A 426 39.67 22.35 -22.33
CA GLY A 426 41.11 22.43 -22.56
C GLY A 426 41.60 21.79 -23.88
N ARG A 427 41.08 22.28 -25.00
CA ARG A 427 41.44 21.88 -26.36
C ARG A 427 41.48 23.08 -27.32
N SER A 428 42.24 22.99 -28.41
CA SER A 428 42.04 23.85 -29.57
C SER A 428 42.07 23.01 -30.85
N GLY A 429 40.96 22.99 -31.58
CA GLY A 429 40.73 21.98 -32.61
C GLY A 429 40.87 20.57 -32.03
N SER A 430 41.67 19.70 -32.66
CA SER A 430 41.98 18.36 -32.14
C SER A 430 43.13 18.31 -31.14
N ASN A 431 43.77 19.43 -30.80
CA ASN A 431 44.95 19.46 -29.96
C ASN A 431 44.56 19.52 -28.47
N PRO A 432 45.03 18.59 -27.62
CA PRO A 432 44.85 18.67 -26.17
C PRO A 432 45.74 19.76 -25.57
N LEU A 433 45.18 20.54 -24.64
CA LEU A 433 45.88 21.66 -23.98
C LEU A 433 46.07 21.45 -22.48
N ILE A 434 45.22 20.67 -21.80
CA ILE A 434 45.33 20.44 -20.34
C ILE A 434 46.66 19.73 -20.06
N PRO A 435 47.59 20.31 -19.29
CA PRO A 435 48.89 19.69 -19.06
C PRO A 435 48.76 18.40 -18.24
N GLY A 436 49.45 17.33 -18.64
CA GLY A 436 49.42 16.05 -17.90
C GLY A 436 49.97 16.11 -16.47
N THR A 437 50.52 17.25 -16.04
CA THR A 437 50.97 17.53 -14.68
C THR A 437 49.87 18.10 -13.77
N THR A 438 48.67 18.41 -14.28
CA THR A 438 47.54 18.94 -13.49
C THR A 438 46.56 17.85 -13.03
N VAL A 439 47.00 16.58 -13.02
CA VAL A 439 46.25 15.44 -12.46
C VAL A 439 46.65 15.21 -10.99
N PRO A 440 45.72 14.79 -10.10
CA PRO A 440 44.33 14.42 -10.38
C PRO A 440 43.44 15.61 -10.75
N ARG A 441 42.60 15.46 -11.78
CA ARG A 441 41.68 16.50 -12.26
C ARG A 441 40.25 15.98 -12.32
N LYS A 442 39.33 16.69 -11.67
CA LYS A 442 37.94 16.26 -11.41
C LYS A 442 36.95 16.98 -12.33
N TYR A 443 36.04 16.21 -12.89
CA TYR A 443 34.96 16.66 -13.75
C TYR A 443 33.64 16.08 -13.25
N SER A 444 32.52 16.71 -13.60
CA SER A 444 31.19 16.11 -13.38
C SER A 444 30.24 16.43 -14.53
N PHE A 445 29.28 15.54 -14.72
CA PHE A 445 28.24 15.67 -15.73
C PHE A 445 26.98 14.92 -15.29
N GLY A 446 25.85 15.35 -15.82
CA GLY A 446 24.55 14.76 -15.53
C GLY A 446 23.47 15.37 -16.42
N LEU A 447 22.25 14.85 -16.30
CA LEU A 447 21.07 15.40 -16.94
C LEU A 447 20.33 16.31 -15.96
N MET A 448 19.67 17.35 -16.46
CA MET A 448 18.80 18.23 -15.68
C MET A 448 17.57 18.65 -16.48
N ASP A 449 16.43 18.76 -15.80
CA ASP A 449 15.14 19.19 -16.36
C ASP A 449 15.01 20.72 -16.32
N GLU A 450 16.07 21.39 -16.76
CA GLU A 450 16.24 22.83 -16.74
C GLU A 450 17.11 23.25 -17.92
N THR A 451 16.78 24.37 -18.55
CA THR A 451 17.43 24.84 -19.78
C THR A 451 17.75 26.34 -19.75
N THR A 452 17.36 27.05 -18.69
CA THR A 452 17.68 28.46 -18.44
C THR A 452 18.98 28.62 -17.66
N PHE A 453 19.70 29.72 -17.90
CA PHE A 453 20.98 30.00 -17.25
C PHE A 453 20.89 30.17 -15.73
N ASP A 454 19.83 30.82 -15.22
CA ASP A 454 19.68 31.07 -13.79
C ASP A 454 19.07 29.88 -13.05
N GLY A 455 18.11 29.16 -13.66
CA GLY A 455 17.56 27.92 -13.08
C GLY A 455 18.59 26.78 -13.01
N SER A 456 19.53 26.69 -13.97
CA SER A 456 20.54 25.65 -13.96
C SER A 456 21.60 25.82 -12.86
N LYS A 457 21.83 27.05 -12.38
CA LYS A 457 22.87 27.34 -11.37
C LYS A 457 22.65 26.56 -10.07
N PRO A 458 21.46 26.55 -9.43
CA PRO A 458 21.19 25.67 -8.29
C PRO A 458 21.57 24.21 -8.53
N VAL A 459 21.22 23.62 -9.68
CA VAL A 459 21.53 22.22 -10.02
C VAL A 459 23.04 22.01 -10.14
N ILE A 460 23.70 22.83 -10.95
CA ILE A 460 25.14 22.74 -11.22
C ILE A 460 25.95 23.03 -9.94
N TYR A 461 25.58 24.04 -9.16
CA TYR A 461 26.27 24.40 -7.91
C TYR A 461 26.08 23.34 -6.83
N ASN A 462 24.92 22.69 -6.76
CA ASN A 462 24.70 21.53 -5.90
C ASN A 462 25.74 20.44 -6.18
N VAL A 463 26.07 20.17 -7.45
CA VAL A 463 27.07 19.16 -7.84
C VAL A 463 28.48 19.53 -7.37
N TYR A 464 29.03 20.69 -7.77
CA TYR A 464 30.49 20.93 -7.67
C TYR A 464 30.94 21.96 -6.62
N LYS A 465 30.08 22.87 -6.13
CA LYS A 465 30.52 23.86 -5.15
C LYS A 465 30.92 23.16 -3.85
N PRO A 466 32.01 23.59 -3.19
CA PRO A 466 32.52 22.95 -1.98
C PRO A 466 31.45 22.97 -0.88
N MET A 467 31.50 21.99 0.01
CA MET A 467 30.61 21.85 1.16
C MET A 467 31.46 21.60 2.39
N ASP A 468 31.18 22.31 3.48
CA ASP A 468 31.99 22.19 4.69
C ASP A 468 31.46 21.02 5.51
N VAL A 469 32.29 19.98 5.64
CA VAL A 469 31.97 18.76 6.38
C VAL A 469 32.93 18.57 7.55
N THR A 470 32.40 18.26 8.73
CA THR A 470 33.22 18.01 9.94
C THR A 470 32.86 16.67 10.58
N VAL A 471 33.88 16.02 11.15
CA VAL A 471 33.73 14.90 12.09
C VAL A 471 34.08 15.43 13.47
N GLY A 472 33.16 15.32 14.42
CA GLY A 472 33.29 15.77 15.80
C GLY A 472 34.13 14.84 16.66
N ALA A 473 34.04 15.05 17.99
CA ALA A 473 34.61 14.12 18.96
C ALA A 473 33.73 12.86 19.06
N ALA A 474 34.36 11.70 19.30
CA ALA A 474 33.62 10.51 19.67
C ALA A 474 33.06 10.64 21.09
N GLU A 475 31.84 10.15 21.29
CA GLU A 475 31.21 10.05 22.59
C GLU A 475 30.96 8.57 22.92
N SER A 476 31.17 8.21 24.19
CA SER A 476 30.80 6.91 24.74
C SER A 476 29.58 7.09 25.62
N ARG A 477 28.56 6.24 25.47
CA ARG A 477 27.35 6.29 26.29
C ARG A 477 27.67 6.03 27.76
N SER A 478 26.89 6.64 28.66
CA SER A 478 26.94 6.26 30.06
C SER A 478 26.62 4.77 30.22
N GLY A 479 27.54 4.02 30.85
CA GLY A 479 27.43 2.58 31.04
C GLY A 479 27.98 1.68 29.92
N ALA A 480 28.54 2.23 28.82
CA ALA A 480 29.14 1.44 27.74
C ALA A 480 30.18 0.39 28.19
N SER A 481 30.88 0.64 29.30
CA SER A 481 31.83 -0.32 29.89
C SER A 481 31.21 -1.60 30.45
N LEU A 482 29.89 -1.63 30.65
CA LEU A 482 29.17 -2.84 31.08
C LEU A 482 29.07 -3.85 29.92
N GLY A 483 28.74 -3.36 28.73
CA GLY A 483 28.83 -4.09 27.45
C GLY A 483 28.22 -5.50 27.45
N THR A 484 28.87 -6.40 26.70
CA THR A 484 28.46 -7.81 26.53
C THR A 484 29.17 -8.79 27.48
N GLN A 485 29.99 -8.29 28.42
CA GLN A 485 30.67 -9.15 29.39
C GLN A 485 29.68 -9.68 30.43
N ASN A 486 29.76 -10.96 30.76
CA ASN A 486 28.91 -11.59 31.76
C ASN A 486 29.64 -12.79 32.40
N PRO A 487 29.97 -12.76 33.70
CA PRO A 487 29.74 -11.63 34.64
C PRO A 487 30.51 -10.35 34.27
N VAL A 488 30.06 -9.20 34.76
CA VAL A 488 30.77 -7.91 34.64
C VAL A 488 30.92 -7.23 36.01
N GLN A 489 31.96 -6.42 36.17
CA GLN A 489 32.14 -5.57 37.36
C GLN A 489 31.59 -4.17 37.11
N PHE A 490 30.84 -3.64 38.09
CA PHE A 490 30.29 -2.29 38.09
C PHE A 490 30.67 -1.56 39.39
N THR A 491 30.96 -0.26 39.31
CA THR A 491 31.30 0.56 40.48
C THR A 491 30.12 1.45 40.81
N ILE A 492 29.59 1.32 42.02
CA ILE A 492 28.48 2.13 42.54
C ILE A 492 28.97 3.56 42.80
N THR A 493 28.59 4.54 41.99
CA THR A 493 28.97 5.95 42.18
C THR A 493 27.81 6.86 42.58
N GLY A 494 26.58 6.40 42.37
CA GLY A 494 25.32 7.05 42.71
C GLY A 494 24.16 6.05 42.75
N GLU A 495 22.94 6.56 42.75
CA GLU A 495 21.74 5.77 42.43
C GLU A 495 21.79 5.33 40.97
N HIS A 496 21.58 4.03 40.72
CA HIS A 496 21.67 3.47 39.36
C HIS A 496 20.59 2.44 39.07
N SER A 497 20.15 2.37 37.80
CA SER A 497 19.39 1.24 37.29
C SER A 497 20.08 0.57 36.11
N ILE A 498 20.24 -0.77 36.16
CA ILE A 498 20.89 -1.55 35.12
C ILE A 498 19.97 -2.68 34.64
N THR A 499 19.75 -2.78 33.33
CA THR A 499 19.00 -3.86 32.69
C THR A 499 19.96 -4.89 32.09
N ALA A 500 19.73 -6.18 32.35
CA ALA A 500 20.28 -7.26 31.52
C ALA A 500 19.33 -7.48 30.32
N LEU A 501 19.80 -7.15 29.11
CA LEU A 501 19.11 -7.54 27.89
C LEU A 501 19.43 -8.98 27.55
N PHE A 502 18.39 -9.71 27.17
CA PHE A 502 18.48 -11.05 26.59
C PHE A 502 17.82 -11.05 25.22
N LYS A 503 18.38 -11.80 24.27
CA LYS A 503 17.78 -12.02 22.96
C LYS A 503 17.38 -13.48 22.77
N PRO A 504 16.31 -13.77 22.00
CA PRO A 504 15.97 -15.14 21.65
C PRO A 504 17.14 -15.87 20.98
N LEU A 505 17.23 -17.18 21.19
CA LEU A 505 18.01 -18.06 20.31
C LEU A 505 17.34 -18.09 18.93
N GLN A 506 18.14 -18.18 17.87
CA GLN A 506 17.65 -18.14 16.50
C GLN A 506 17.99 -19.39 15.70
N TYR A 507 17.09 -19.78 14.79
CA TYR A 507 17.18 -21.02 14.01
C TYR A 507 16.75 -20.86 12.55
N THR A 508 17.24 -21.75 11.69
CA THR A 508 16.88 -21.80 10.27
C THR A 508 15.68 -22.73 10.00
N VAL A 509 14.86 -22.37 9.00
CA VAL A 509 13.83 -23.27 8.45
C VAL A 509 14.12 -23.49 6.96
N THR A 510 14.59 -24.69 6.64
CA THR A 510 14.99 -25.10 5.29
C THR A 510 13.91 -25.94 4.65
N THR A 511 13.40 -25.51 3.49
CA THR A 511 12.31 -26.17 2.77
C THR A 511 12.77 -26.77 1.45
N SER A 512 12.24 -27.95 1.09
CA SER A 512 12.46 -28.59 -0.21
C SER A 512 11.16 -29.19 -0.79
N VAL A 513 11.20 -29.67 -2.02
CA VAL A 513 10.06 -30.30 -2.71
C VAL A 513 10.44 -31.65 -3.29
N SER A 514 9.53 -32.62 -3.24
CA SER A 514 9.73 -33.96 -3.79
C SER A 514 8.45 -34.47 -4.49
N PRO A 515 8.52 -34.89 -5.77
CA PRO A 515 9.67 -34.82 -6.66
C PRO A 515 10.14 -33.38 -6.96
N ILE A 516 11.41 -33.21 -7.35
CA ILE A 516 11.95 -31.89 -7.72
C ILE A 516 11.16 -31.27 -8.90
N ASN A 517 11.01 -29.94 -8.91
CA ASN A 517 10.28 -29.15 -9.91
C ASN A 517 8.75 -29.41 -10.00
N THR A 518 8.13 -30.11 -9.04
CA THR A 518 6.67 -30.34 -9.03
C THR A 518 5.87 -29.24 -8.34
N GLY A 519 6.52 -28.48 -7.46
CA GLY A 519 5.92 -27.35 -6.74
C GLY A 519 6.97 -26.46 -6.09
N THR A 520 6.50 -25.53 -5.26
CA THR A 520 7.29 -24.63 -4.41
C THR A 520 6.79 -24.67 -2.97
N VAL A 521 7.62 -24.17 -2.04
CA VAL A 521 7.22 -23.89 -0.65
C VAL A 521 7.52 -22.43 -0.37
N SER A 522 6.53 -21.67 0.07
CA SER A 522 6.73 -20.34 0.64
C SER A 522 6.64 -20.38 2.17
N LYS A 523 7.34 -19.43 2.81
CA LYS A 523 7.36 -19.23 4.26
C LYS A 523 6.68 -17.89 4.56
N SER A 524 5.90 -17.81 5.64
CA SER A 524 5.29 -16.57 6.12
C SER A 524 5.36 -16.51 7.65
N PRO A 525 6.10 -15.53 8.24
CA PRO A 525 7.01 -14.61 7.56
C PRO A 525 8.16 -15.36 6.86
N ASP A 526 8.75 -14.80 5.79
CA ASP A 526 9.96 -15.38 5.18
C ASP A 526 11.22 -14.72 5.76
N LYS A 527 11.81 -15.38 6.76
CA LYS A 527 13.08 -15.00 7.37
C LYS A 527 14.19 -16.00 7.06
N SER A 528 15.43 -15.52 7.12
CA SER A 528 16.66 -16.34 7.13
C SER A 528 16.88 -17.03 8.48
N LEU A 529 16.43 -16.40 9.57
CA LEU A 529 16.45 -16.89 10.95
C LEU A 529 15.12 -16.55 11.64
N TYR A 530 14.64 -17.46 12.47
CA TYR A 530 13.42 -17.33 13.27
C TYR A 530 13.79 -17.41 14.75
N ASP A 531 13.12 -16.66 15.60
CA ASP A 531 13.34 -16.69 17.04
C ASP A 531 12.82 -18.01 17.66
N HIS A 532 13.41 -18.44 18.78
CA HIS A 532 13.03 -19.68 19.46
C HIS A 532 11.57 -19.64 19.93
N GLY A 533 10.71 -20.43 19.29
CA GLY A 533 9.27 -20.44 19.55
C GLY A 533 8.49 -19.43 18.69
N GLU A 534 9.10 -18.86 17.65
CA GLU A 534 8.40 -18.13 16.60
C GLU A 534 7.60 -19.10 15.71
N SER A 535 6.39 -18.68 15.32
CA SER A 535 5.56 -19.42 14.37
C SER A 535 5.86 -19.04 12.93
N VAL A 536 6.15 -20.02 12.08
CA VAL A 536 6.20 -19.85 10.62
C VAL A 536 5.10 -20.69 9.95
N THR A 537 4.43 -20.09 8.97
CA THR A 537 3.46 -20.78 8.12
C THR A 537 4.12 -21.21 6.81
N LEU A 538 4.10 -22.51 6.54
CA LEU A 538 4.62 -23.11 5.32
C LEU A 538 3.45 -23.35 4.35
N THR A 539 3.54 -22.84 3.12
CA THR A 539 2.53 -23.08 2.07
C THR A 539 3.16 -23.78 0.89
N ALA A 540 2.67 -24.97 0.56
CA ALA A 540 3.07 -25.72 -0.63
C ALA A 540 2.15 -25.38 -1.82
N SER A 541 2.73 -25.05 -2.97
CA SER A 541 1.98 -24.74 -4.19
C SER A 541 2.50 -25.57 -5.36
N PRO A 542 1.65 -26.34 -6.07
CA PRO A 542 2.09 -27.10 -7.24
C PRO A 542 2.40 -26.14 -8.40
N THR A 543 3.49 -26.42 -9.12
CA THR A 543 3.91 -25.64 -10.30
C THR A 543 3.95 -26.49 -11.57
N ALA A 544 3.97 -27.82 -11.44
CA ALA A 544 3.82 -28.74 -12.56
C ALA A 544 2.35 -29.07 -12.81
N ALA A 545 1.91 -28.97 -14.07
CA ALA A 545 0.57 -29.39 -14.47
C ALA A 545 0.35 -30.88 -14.18
N GLY A 546 -0.80 -31.22 -13.60
CA GLY A 546 -1.11 -32.60 -13.20
C GLY A 546 -0.42 -33.07 -11.92
N TYR A 547 0.08 -32.17 -11.06
CA TYR A 547 0.52 -32.50 -9.70
C TYR A 547 -0.31 -31.78 -8.64
N SER A 548 -0.49 -32.40 -7.48
CA SER A 548 -1.12 -31.79 -6.28
C SER A 548 -0.33 -32.11 -5.02
N PHE A 549 -0.47 -31.27 -4.00
CA PHE A 549 0.17 -31.48 -2.70
C PHE A 549 -0.33 -32.79 -2.05
N ALA A 550 0.61 -33.58 -1.53
CA ALA A 550 0.38 -34.92 -0.97
C ALA A 550 0.79 -35.04 0.52
N GLY A 551 1.43 -34.01 1.09
CA GLY A 551 1.80 -33.96 2.51
C GLY A 551 3.17 -33.34 2.78
N TRP A 552 3.46 -33.09 4.05
CA TRP A 552 4.77 -32.68 4.55
C TRP A 552 5.54 -33.88 5.08
N GLN A 553 6.87 -33.83 4.97
CA GLN A 553 7.79 -34.78 5.59
C GLN A 553 9.01 -34.06 6.18
N GLY A 554 9.58 -34.61 7.25
CA GLY A 554 10.83 -34.15 7.88
C GLY A 554 10.58 -33.79 9.34
N ASP A 555 11.03 -32.61 9.76
CA ASP A 555 10.69 -32.04 11.06
C ASP A 555 9.21 -31.62 11.18
N VAL A 556 8.49 -31.61 10.05
CA VAL A 556 7.04 -31.35 9.95
C VAL A 556 6.40 -32.46 9.13
N ASN A 557 5.27 -33.00 9.60
CA ASN A 557 4.58 -34.11 8.96
C ASN A 557 3.05 -33.86 8.98
N GLY A 558 2.34 -34.38 7.98
CA GLY A 558 0.87 -34.28 7.87
C GLY A 558 0.38 -33.76 6.51
N MET A 559 -0.94 -33.70 6.30
CA MET A 559 -1.56 -33.33 5.01
C MET A 559 -2.17 -31.92 4.97
N GLU A 560 -2.07 -31.18 6.08
CA GLU A 560 -2.57 -29.81 6.22
C GLU A 560 -1.69 -28.82 5.42
N ASN A 561 -2.29 -27.96 4.60
CA ASN A 561 -1.59 -26.97 3.79
C ASN A 561 -2.50 -25.74 3.56
N PRO A 562 -2.12 -24.52 3.99
CA PRO A 562 -0.87 -24.16 4.70
C PRO A 562 -0.68 -24.85 6.05
N LYS A 563 0.56 -24.94 6.55
CA LYS A 563 0.89 -25.53 7.85
C LYS A 563 1.73 -24.59 8.72
N THR A 564 1.21 -24.18 9.87
CA THR A 564 1.95 -23.38 10.86
C THR A 564 2.73 -24.27 11.83
N VAL A 565 3.99 -23.91 12.11
CA VAL A 565 4.90 -24.65 13.00
C VAL A 565 5.75 -23.71 13.86
N GLN A 566 6.07 -24.15 15.08
CA GLN A 566 6.93 -23.41 16.02
C GLN A 566 8.40 -23.77 15.83
N VAL A 567 9.26 -22.78 15.60
CA VAL A 567 10.68 -22.99 15.33
C VAL A 567 11.48 -23.07 16.64
N THR A 568 11.78 -24.28 17.10
CA THR A 568 12.51 -24.52 18.38
C THR A 568 13.93 -25.07 18.19
N LYS A 569 14.32 -25.31 16.93
CA LYS A 569 15.64 -25.77 16.47
C LYS A 569 15.76 -25.46 14.97
N ASN A 570 16.92 -25.70 14.37
CA ASN A 570 17.01 -25.74 12.90
C ASN A 570 16.09 -26.84 12.35
N MET A 571 15.19 -26.49 11.44
CA MET A 571 14.18 -27.39 10.86
C MET A 571 14.45 -27.68 9.39
N VAL A 572 14.22 -28.93 8.97
CA VAL A 572 14.26 -29.36 7.58
C VAL A 572 12.90 -29.97 7.20
N VAL A 573 12.24 -29.38 6.19
CA VAL A 573 10.88 -29.73 5.79
C VAL A 573 10.81 -29.97 4.27
N THR A 574 10.05 -30.97 3.85
CA THR A 574 9.85 -31.33 2.45
C THR A 574 8.36 -31.35 2.13
N ALA A 575 7.92 -30.60 1.12
CA ALA A 575 6.60 -30.77 0.53
C ALA A 575 6.60 -31.92 -0.47
N LEU A 576 5.67 -32.86 -0.31
CA LEU A 576 5.44 -33.97 -1.22
C LEU A 576 4.35 -33.60 -2.22
N PHE A 577 4.52 -33.98 -3.49
CA PHE A 577 3.52 -33.82 -4.53
C PHE A 577 3.25 -35.15 -5.26
N ALA A 578 1.97 -35.43 -5.54
CA ALA A 578 1.51 -36.60 -6.26
C ALA A 578 0.91 -36.23 -7.62
N GLN A 579 1.06 -37.11 -8.61
CA GLN A 579 0.57 -36.91 -9.98
C GLN A 579 -0.90 -37.32 -10.12
N LYS A 580 -1.71 -36.52 -10.82
CA LYS A 580 -3.11 -36.80 -11.18
C LYS A 580 -3.27 -37.26 -12.64
N PHE A 581 -4.36 -37.95 -12.93
CA PHE A 581 -4.67 -38.54 -14.24
C PHE A 581 -6.05 -38.11 -14.77
N THR A 582 -6.24 -38.14 -16.09
CA THR A 582 -7.50 -37.76 -16.76
C THR A 582 -8.25 -38.96 -17.34
N VAL A 583 -9.57 -38.86 -17.43
CA VAL A 583 -10.43 -39.89 -18.04
C VAL A 583 -11.30 -39.24 -19.10
N VAL A 584 -11.18 -39.72 -20.34
CA VAL A 584 -11.92 -39.23 -21.51
C VAL A 584 -12.81 -40.36 -22.03
N THR A 585 -14.06 -40.05 -22.33
CA THR A 585 -15.06 -41.01 -22.80
C THR A 585 -15.70 -40.58 -24.11
N SER A 586 -15.98 -41.54 -25.01
CA SER A 586 -16.67 -41.31 -26.28
C SER A 586 -17.59 -42.47 -26.67
N SER A 587 -18.36 -42.32 -27.75
CA SER A 587 -19.33 -43.32 -28.23
C SER A 587 -19.15 -43.60 -29.72
N ASN A 588 -19.31 -44.85 -30.14
CA ASN A 588 -19.07 -45.31 -31.50
C ASN A 588 -20.19 -46.24 -32.01
N PRO A 589 -21.04 -45.81 -32.97
CA PRO A 589 -21.12 -44.45 -33.50
C PRO A 589 -21.62 -43.46 -32.42
N VAL A 590 -21.34 -42.17 -32.59
CA VAL A 590 -21.70 -41.12 -31.60
C VAL A 590 -23.21 -41.03 -31.38
N GLU A 591 -24.01 -41.26 -32.43
CA GLU A 591 -25.46 -41.33 -32.36
C GLU A 591 -26.00 -42.59 -31.63
N GLY A 592 -25.15 -43.60 -31.40
CA GLY A 592 -25.53 -44.89 -30.83
C GLY A 592 -25.71 -44.92 -29.31
N GLY A 593 -25.22 -43.92 -28.58
CA GLY A 593 -25.34 -43.85 -27.13
C GLY A 593 -24.44 -42.80 -26.50
N SER A 594 -24.34 -42.85 -25.17
CA SER A 594 -23.42 -42.05 -24.36
C SER A 594 -22.69 -42.91 -23.34
N VAL A 595 -21.60 -42.39 -22.78
CA VAL A 595 -20.84 -43.01 -21.69
C VAL A 595 -20.78 -42.02 -20.53
N THR A 596 -21.14 -42.47 -19.32
CA THR A 596 -21.07 -41.66 -18.10
C THR A 596 -20.05 -42.24 -17.12
N VAL A 597 -19.31 -41.36 -16.45
CA VAL A 597 -18.33 -41.70 -15.40
C VAL A 597 -18.88 -41.29 -14.03
N PHE A 598 -18.72 -42.13 -13.01
CA PHE A 598 -19.05 -41.79 -11.63
C PHE A 598 -17.97 -42.26 -10.64
N PRO A 599 -17.45 -41.39 -9.75
CA PRO A 599 -17.67 -39.94 -9.73
C PRO A 599 -17.05 -39.28 -10.98
N GLN A 600 -17.64 -38.19 -11.48
CA GLN A 600 -17.04 -37.39 -12.55
C GLN A 600 -16.13 -36.33 -11.92
N GLN A 601 -14.87 -36.29 -12.34
CA GLN A 601 -13.87 -35.30 -11.95
C GLN A 601 -13.04 -34.87 -13.16
N ASP A 602 -12.47 -33.66 -13.13
CA ASP A 602 -11.57 -33.16 -14.19
C ASP A 602 -10.22 -33.91 -14.19
N SER A 603 -9.80 -34.38 -13.02
CA SER A 603 -8.65 -35.27 -12.83
C SER A 603 -8.81 -36.10 -11.56
N TYR A 604 -8.24 -37.31 -11.56
CA TYR A 604 -8.35 -38.33 -10.53
C TYR A 604 -6.98 -38.61 -9.92
N ASP A 605 -6.95 -38.99 -8.64
CA ASP A 605 -5.73 -39.44 -7.99
C ASP A 605 -5.42 -40.91 -8.36
N PRO A 606 -4.14 -41.34 -8.34
CA PRO A 606 -3.75 -42.71 -8.66
C PRO A 606 -4.48 -43.71 -7.74
N GLY A 607 -5.08 -44.73 -8.33
CA GLY A 607 -5.84 -45.73 -7.58
C GLY A 607 -7.32 -45.41 -7.40
N THR A 608 -7.83 -44.26 -7.86
CA THR A 608 -9.26 -43.93 -7.78
C THR A 608 -10.08 -44.92 -8.60
N GLU A 609 -11.10 -45.55 -8.01
CA GLU A 609 -12.04 -46.40 -8.74
C GLU A 609 -13.19 -45.55 -9.30
N ILE A 610 -13.43 -45.69 -10.61
CA ILE A 610 -14.54 -45.06 -11.32
C ILE A 610 -15.48 -46.11 -11.89
N THR A 611 -16.77 -45.80 -11.91
CA THR A 611 -17.79 -46.62 -12.56
C THR A 611 -18.18 -46.00 -13.89
N LEU A 612 -18.16 -46.81 -14.95
CA LEU A 612 -18.46 -46.44 -16.32
C LEU A 612 -19.77 -47.08 -16.75
N THR A 613 -20.73 -46.30 -17.24
CA THR A 613 -22.01 -46.80 -17.74
C THR A 613 -22.22 -46.37 -19.18
N ALA A 614 -22.43 -47.34 -20.08
CA ALA A 614 -22.81 -47.10 -21.47
C ALA A 614 -24.34 -47.07 -21.58
N ASN A 615 -24.90 -45.93 -21.95
CA ASN A 615 -26.33 -45.72 -22.13
C ASN A 615 -26.62 -45.71 -23.63
N ALA A 616 -27.17 -46.81 -24.16
CA ALA A 616 -27.51 -46.89 -25.59
C ALA A 616 -28.70 -45.98 -25.93
N ASN A 617 -28.61 -45.29 -27.06
CA ASN A 617 -29.72 -44.51 -27.60
C ASN A 617 -30.77 -45.44 -28.24
N PRO A 618 -32.03 -44.98 -28.43
CA PRO A 618 -33.07 -45.77 -29.08
C PRO A 618 -32.61 -46.36 -30.43
N ASN A 619 -33.01 -47.61 -30.70
CA ASN A 619 -32.62 -48.42 -31.85
C ASN A 619 -31.17 -48.94 -31.85
N PHE A 620 -30.38 -48.66 -30.82
CA PHE A 620 -29.05 -49.23 -30.62
C PHE A 620 -28.98 -50.13 -29.39
N THR A 621 -28.06 -51.10 -29.41
CA THR A 621 -27.65 -51.88 -28.23
C THR A 621 -26.16 -51.70 -28.00
N PHE A 622 -25.74 -51.65 -26.73
CA PHE A 622 -24.32 -51.66 -26.37
C PHE A 622 -23.69 -52.99 -26.77
N THR A 623 -22.62 -52.95 -27.57
CA THR A 623 -21.92 -54.13 -28.09
C THR A 623 -20.59 -54.40 -27.38
N GLY A 624 -19.99 -53.39 -26.73
CA GLY A 624 -18.80 -53.54 -25.91
C GLY A 624 -17.97 -52.28 -25.77
N TRP A 625 -17.03 -52.29 -24.82
CA TRP A 625 -16.02 -51.25 -24.62
C TRP A 625 -14.83 -51.44 -25.57
N SER A 626 -14.21 -50.33 -25.95
CA SER A 626 -12.89 -50.28 -26.59
C SER A 626 -12.11 -49.03 -26.13
N GLY A 627 -10.87 -48.86 -26.61
CA GLY A 627 -9.95 -47.83 -26.11
C GLY A 627 -8.99 -48.42 -25.07
N SER A 628 -8.90 -47.80 -23.89
CA SER A 628 -8.01 -48.22 -22.80
C SER A 628 -8.31 -49.60 -22.20
N PHE A 629 -9.49 -50.17 -22.46
CA PHE A 629 -9.83 -51.55 -22.12
C PHE A 629 -10.91 -52.09 -23.08
N SER A 630 -11.23 -53.39 -22.96
CA SER A 630 -12.29 -54.05 -23.74
C SER A 630 -13.15 -54.96 -22.86
N GLY A 631 -14.34 -55.33 -23.36
CA GLY A 631 -15.30 -56.20 -22.69
C GLY A 631 -16.75 -55.75 -22.89
N SER A 632 -17.73 -56.55 -22.45
CA SER A 632 -19.17 -56.25 -22.61
C SER A 632 -19.93 -56.00 -21.30
N GLU A 633 -19.23 -56.05 -20.16
CA GLU A 633 -19.81 -55.72 -18.84
C GLU A 633 -20.23 -54.25 -18.78
N ASN A 634 -21.48 -53.98 -18.42
CA ASN A 634 -22.02 -52.63 -18.32
C ASN A 634 -23.09 -52.57 -17.20
N PRO A 635 -22.92 -51.76 -16.14
CA PRO A 635 -21.77 -50.88 -15.86
C PRO A 635 -20.44 -51.63 -15.63
N LYS A 636 -19.31 -50.90 -15.70
CA LYS A 636 -17.96 -51.42 -15.48
C LYS A 636 -17.16 -50.54 -14.51
N VAL A 637 -16.59 -51.14 -13.46
CA VAL A 637 -15.64 -50.45 -12.57
C VAL A 637 -14.22 -50.56 -13.12
N VAL A 638 -13.46 -49.46 -13.05
CA VAL A 638 -12.06 -49.34 -13.51
C VAL A 638 -11.25 -48.48 -12.54
N THR A 639 -10.02 -48.90 -12.23
CA THR A 639 -9.07 -48.13 -11.42
C THR A 639 -8.25 -47.17 -12.29
N VAL A 640 -8.23 -45.87 -11.96
CA VAL A 640 -7.46 -44.85 -12.69
C VAL A 640 -6.00 -44.84 -12.20
N ASN A 641 -5.12 -45.52 -12.93
CA ASN A 641 -3.67 -45.56 -12.69
C ASN A 641 -2.86 -44.90 -13.82
N GLY A 642 -3.52 -44.12 -14.66
CA GLY A 642 -2.97 -43.45 -15.83
C GLY A 642 -4.09 -42.77 -16.61
N ASN A 643 -3.75 -41.97 -17.63
CA ASN A 643 -4.76 -41.32 -18.46
C ASN A 643 -5.55 -42.37 -19.28
N LEU A 644 -6.88 -42.36 -19.18
CA LEU A 644 -7.76 -43.32 -19.85
C LEU A 644 -8.54 -42.65 -20.99
N ASN A 645 -8.67 -43.36 -22.12
CA ASN A 645 -9.52 -43.00 -23.25
C ASN A 645 -10.45 -44.17 -23.57
N ILE A 646 -11.74 -44.01 -23.34
CA ILE A 646 -12.71 -45.12 -23.27
C ILE A 646 -13.82 -44.88 -24.29
N VAL A 647 -14.17 -45.92 -25.04
CA VAL A 647 -15.18 -45.85 -26.10
C VAL A 647 -16.28 -46.88 -25.82
N GLY A 648 -17.52 -46.41 -25.69
CA GLY A 648 -18.70 -47.27 -25.71
C GLY A 648 -19.11 -47.57 -27.15
N ASN A 649 -19.10 -48.84 -27.57
CA ASN A 649 -19.52 -49.22 -28.91
C ASN A 649 -20.98 -49.69 -28.91
N PHE A 650 -21.69 -49.31 -29.96
CA PHE A 650 -23.13 -49.53 -30.11
C PHE A 650 -23.44 -50.09 -31.50
N GLY A 651 -24.41 -51.01 -31.60
CA GLY A 651 -24.84 -51.64 -32.84
C GLY A 651 -26.35 -51.52 -33.05
N ALA A 652 -26.81 -51.56 -34.29
CA ALA A 652 -28.23 -51.49 -34.62
C ALA A 652 -29.00 -52.68 -34.01
N ALA A 653 -30.10 -52.39 -33.32
CA ALA A 653 -30.90 -53.42 -32.64
C ALA A 653 -31.71 -54.25 -33.64
N GLN A 654 -31.67 -55.58 -33.49
CA GLN A 654 -32.44 -56.55 -34.27
C GLN A 654 -33.53 -57.18 -33.41
N TYR A 655 -34.71 -57.40 -33.99
CA TYR A 655 -35.90 -57.77 -33.24
C TYR A 655 -36.73 -58.88 -33.91
N THR A 656 -37.46 -59.66 -33.12
CA THR A 656 -38.42 -60.68 -33.60
C THR A 656 -39.87 -60.21 -33.47
N PHE A 657 -40.79 -60.74 -34.28
CA PHE A 657 -42.23 -60.48 -34.16
C PHE A 657 -43.07 -61.76 -34.29
N ASN A 658 -44.03 -61.97 -33.37
CA ASN A 658 -45.11 -62.95 -33.55
C ASN A 658 -46.49 -62.40 -33.11
N ALA A 659 -47.58 -63.03 -33.54
CA ALA A 659 -48.90 -62.81 -32.96
C ALA A 659 -49.72 -64.10 -32.81
N THR A 660 -50.64 -64.13 -31.85
CA THR A 660 -51.54 -65.25 -31.53
C THR A 660 -52.94 -64.75 -31.12
N SER A 661 -53.90 -65.65 -30.86
CA SER A 661 -55.24 -65.28 -30.37
C SER A 661 -55.55 -65.94 -29.02
N ALA A 662 -56.27 -65.23 -28.15
CA ALA A 662 -56.70 -65.73 -26.84
C ALA A 662 -58.10 -66.37 -26.86
N GLY A 663 -58.40 -67.16 -27.90
CA GLY A 663 -59.70 -67.83 -28.08
C GLY A 663 -60.85 -66.91 -28.48
N ASN A 664 -61.93 -67.49 -29.03
CA ASN A 664 -63.11 -66.78 -29.54
C ASN A 664 -62.80 -65.71 -30.62
N GLY A 665 -61.79 -65.99 -31.44
CA GLY A 665 -61.41 -65.22 -32.63
C GLY A 665 -60.06 -65.67 -33.20
N THR A 666 -59.66 -65.14 -34.36
CA THR A 666 -58.41 -65.52 -35.07
C THR A 666 -57.50 -64.31 -35.30
N VAL A 667 -56.20 -64.56 -35.52
CA VAL A 667 -55.15 -63.53 -35.68
C VAL A 667 -54.12 -63.95 -36.75
N ASP A 668 -53.72 -63.02 -37.63
CA ASP A 668 -52.63 -63.20 -38.60
C ASP A 668 -51.88 -61.87 -38.90
N TRP A 669 -50.69 -61.92 -39.50
CA TRP A 669 -49.86 -60.74 -39.81
C TRP A 669 -48.97 -60.86 -41.05
N THR A 670 -48.53 -59.72 -41.60
CA THR A 670 -47.60 -59.66 -42.74
C THR A 670 -46.70 -58.41 -42.69
N PRO A 671 -45.46 -58.44 -43.23
CA PRO A 671 -44.75 -59.61 -43.74
C PRO A 671 -44.29 -60.55 -42.62
N LYS A 672 -43.94 -61.80 -42.95
CA LYS A 672 -43.32 -62.75 -42.02
C LYS A 672 -41.83 -62.92 -42.33
N LYS A 673 -40.98 -62.63 -41.34
CA LYS A 673 -39.51 -62.74 -41.36
C LYS A 673 -39.00 -63.31 -40.03
N ASP A 674 -37.79 -63.86 -40.04
CA ASP A 674 -37.11 -64.36 -38.84
C ASP A 674 -36.68 -63.21 -37.91
N PHE A 675 -36.23 -62.10 -38.48
CA PHE A 675 -35.89 -60.86 -37.77
C PHE A 675 -36.32 -59.62 -38.58
N TYR A 676 -36.58 -58.53 -37.87
CA TYR A 676 -37.00 -57.22 -38.38
C TYR A 676 -36.06 -56.14 -37.85
N ALA A 677 -35.90 -55.07 -38.63
CA ALA A 677 -35.14 -53.90 -38.21
C ALA A 677 -35.99 -52.97 -37.32
N ALA A 678 -35.34 -52.19 -36.45
CA ALA A 678 -35.99 -51.13 -35.71
C ALA A 678 -36.69 -50.13 -36.64
N GLY A 679 -37.98 -49.86 -36.42
CA GLY A 679 -38.83 -49.00 -37.24
C GLY A 679 -39.53 -49.70 -38.42
N GLU A 680 -39.20 -50.96 -38.73
CA GLU A 680 -39.84 -51.71 -39.83
C GLU A 680 -41.31 -52.01 -39.51
N GLN A 681 -42.25 -51.80 -40.45
CA GLN A 681 -43.68 -51.94 -40.16
C GLN A 681 -44.23 -53.35 -40.42
N VAL A 682 -45.00 -53.86 -39.45
CA VAL A 682 -45.78 -55.09 -39.53
C VAL A 682 -47.25 -54.77 -39.33
N THR A 683 -48.13 -55.40 -40.13
CA THR A 683 -49.59 -55.28 -39.98
C THR A 683 -50.17 -56.58 -39.46
N VAL A 684 -50.89 -56.51 -38.34
CA VAL A 684 -51.56 -57.63 -37.66
C VAL A 684 -53.07 -57.41 -37.63
N THR A 685 -53.86 -58.45 -37.88
CA THR A 685 -55.33 -58.39 -37.99
C THR A 685 -55.98 -59.46 -37.12
N ALA A 686 -56.99 -59.08 -36.36
CA ALA A 686 -57.83 -59.93 -35.54
C ALA A 686 -59.23 -60.06 -36.15
N THR A 687 -59.91 -61.18 -35.94
CA THR A 687 -61.32 -61.35 -36.35
C THR A 687 -62.10 -61.97 -35.19
N PRO A 688 -63.06 -61.25 -34.56
CA PRO A 688 -63.87 -61.77 -33.45
C PRO A 688 -64.89 -62.82 -33.88
N ASP A 689 -65.15 -63.78 -32.99
CA ASP A 689 -66.32 -64.66 -33.09
C ASP A 689 -67.59 -63.98 -32.53
N SER A 690 -68.76 -64.48 -32.94
CA SER A 690 -70.06 -63.86 -32.64
C SER A 690 -70.38 -63.81 -31.13
N GLY A 691 -70.92 -62.68 -30.68
CA GLY A 691 -71.27 -62.42 -29.26
C GLY A 691 -70.14 -61.79 -28.44
N PHE A 692 -68.95 -61.66 -29.02
CA PHE A 692 -67.79 -61.01 -28.42
C PHE A 692 -67.37 -59.81 -29.29
N ALA A 693 -66.92 -58.74 -28.65
CA ALA A 693 -66.24 -57.64 -29.34
C ALA A 693 -64.73 -57.89 -29.35
N PHE A 694 -64.02 -57.37 -30.35
CA PHE A 694 -62.58 -57.19 -30.22
C PHE A 694 -62.31 -56.24 -29.05
N ASN A 695 -61.75 -56.77 -27.98
CA ASN A 695 -61.44 -55.96 -26.79
C ASN A 695 -60.12 -55.20 -26.98
N GLY A 696 -59.19 -55.82 -27.71
CA GLY A 696 -57.91 -55.25 -28.04
C GLY A 696 -56.82 -56.31 -28.22
N TRP A 697 -55.76 -55.87 -28.88
CA TRP A 697 -54.45 -56.46 -28.80
C TRP A 697 -53.92 -56.30 -27.36
N THR A 698 -53.22 -57.32 -26.88
CA THR A 698 -52.34 -57.24 -25.71
C THR A 698 -51.01 -57.93 -26.04
N GLY A 699 -50.08 -57.95 -25.09
CA GLY A 699 -48.68 -58.28 -25.33
C GLY A 699 -47.88 -57.00 -25.51
N SER A 700 -46.99 -56.95 -26.50
CA SER A 700 -46.04 -55.83 -26.65
C SER A 700 -46.67 -54.49 -27.05
N ILE A 701 -47.89 -54.49 -27.59
CA ILE A 701 -48.72 -53.28 -27.78
C ILE A 701 -50.14 -53.62 -27.30
N ILE A 702 -50.72 -52.73 -26.51
CA ILE A 702 -52.13 -52.76 -26.13
C ILE A 702 -52.87 -51.77 -27.00
N SER A 703 -53.84 -52.22 -27.79
CA SER A 703 -54.58 -51.38 -28.74
C SER A 703 -55.91 -52.00 -29.14
N SER A 704 -56.99 -51.22 -29.15
CA SER A 704 -58.30 -51.64 -29.65
C SER A 704 -58.47 -51.48 -31.17
N ILE A 705 -57.46 -50.94 -31.87
CA ILE A 705 -57.47 -50.74 -33.32
C ILE A 705 -57.24 -52.08 -34.04
N ASN A 706 -58.04 -52.36 -35.07
CA ASN A 706 -57.99 -53.63 -35.81
C ASN A 706 -58.54 -53.46 -37.25
N PRO A 707 -57.78 -53.77 -38.32
CA PRO A 707 -56.36 -54.14 -38.35
C PRO A 707 -55.43 -53.11 -37.71
N LEU A 708 -54.27 -53.55 -37.20
CA LEU A 708 -53.26 -52.72 -36.57
C LEU A 708 -51.93 -52.80 -37.34
N THR A 709 -51.43 -51.67 -37.83
CA THR A 709 -50.07 -51.55 -38.39
C THR A 709 -49.17 -50.86 -37.39
N ILE A 710 -48.00 -51.44 -37.13
CA ILE A 710 -47.06 -51.01 -36.09
C ILE A 710 -45.60 -51.10 -36.56
N PRO A 711 -44.75 -50.10 -36.24
CA PRO A 711 -43.31 -50.24 -36.39
C PRO A 711 -42.74 -51.15 -35.30
N ILE A 712 -41.81 -52.03 -35.66
CA ILE A 712 -41.09 -52.90 -34.72
C ILE A 712 -40.08 -52.06 -33.93
N SER A 713 -40.28 -51.94 -32.62
CA SER A 713 -39.42 -51.16 -31.72
C SER A 713 -38.72 -52.01 -30.64
N GLY A 714 -38.89 -53.33 -30.70
CA GLY A 714 -38.40 -54.31 -29.75
C GLY A 714 -38.75 -55.72 -30.20
N ASN A 715 -38.32 -56.75 -29.47
CA ASN A 715 -38.90 -58.09 -29.63
C ASN A 715 -40.39 -58.03 -29.26
N MET A 716 -41.27 -58.33 -30.21
CA MET A 716 -42.69 -58.06 -30.10
C MET A 716 -43.55 -59.31 -30.24
N SER A 717 -44.50 -59.47 -29.34
CA SER A 717 -45.46 -60.58 -29.32
C SER A 717 -46.84 -60.01 -29.06
N LEU A 718 -47.80 -60.26 -29.95
CA LEU A 718 -49.17 -59.79 -29.79
C LEU A 718 -50.17 -60.92 -29.58
N VAL A 719 -51.24 -60.61 -28.85
CA VAL A 719 -52.36 -61.52 -28.58
C VAL A 719 -53.64 -60.76 -28.88
N GLY A 720 -54.46 -61.26 -29.80
CA GLY A 720 -55.81 -60.72 -30.04
C GLY A 720 -56.79 -61.24 -28.99
N ASN A 721 -57.45 -60.33 -28.26
CA ASN A 721 -58.39 -60.67 -27.19
C ASN A 721 -59.82 -60.23 -27.53
N PHE A 722 -60.77 -61.07 -27.13
CA PHE A 722 -62.19 -60.91 -27.46
C PHE A 722 -63.01 -61.06 -26.17
N VAL A 723 -63.92 -60.11 -25.88
CA VAL A 723 -64.71 -60.09 -24.63
C VAL A 723 -66.19 -59.77 -24.88
N ALA A 724 -67.04 -60.10 -23.90
CA ALA A 724 -68.39 -59.55 -23.78
C ALA A 724 -68.38 -58.25 -22.93
N SER A 725 -69.06 -57.20 -23.39
CA SER A 725 -68.97 -55.81 -22.87
C SER A 725 -69.38 -55.62 -21.39
N GLN A 726 -68.73 -54.68 -20.66
CA GLN A 726 -68.82 -54.54 -19.18
C GLN A 726 -68.55 -53.10 -18.63
N THR A 727 -68.76 -52.90 -17.31
CA THR A 727 -68.60 -51.64 -16.54
C THR A 727 -67.72 -51.83 -15.27
N TYR A 728 -67.20 -50.74 -14.67
CA TYR A 728 -66.08 -50.79 -13.70
C TYR A 728 -66.15 -49.85 -12.48
N THR A 729 -65.45 -50.19 -11.39
CA THR A 729 -65.38 -49.43 -10.12
C THR A 729 -64.23 -48.42 -10.02
N VAL A 730 -64.31 -47.48 -9.07
CA VAL A 730 -63.15 -46.66 -8.62
C VAL A 730 -63.06 -46.61 -7.10
N SER A 731 -62.02 -47.21 -6.55
CA SER A 731 -61.66 -47.26 -5.12
C SER A 731 -60.53 -46.26 -4.82
N VAL A 732 -60.54 -45.65 -3.63
CA VAL A 732 -59.39 -44.86 -3.14
C VAL A 732 -59.07 -45.27 -1.69
N THR A 733 -57.80 -45.49 -1.41
CA THR A 733 -57.24 -45.90 -0.11
C THR A 733 -56.28 -44.84 0.43
N VAL A 734 -56.27 -44.64 1.74
CA VAL A 734 -55.33 -43.75 2.44
C VAL A 734 -54.53 -44.55 3.48
N PRO A 735 -53.40 -45.17 3.09
CA PRO A 735 -52.56 -45.95 4.01
C PRO A 735 -52.07 -45.07 5.16
N GLY A 736 -52.15 -45.58 6.40
CA GLY A 736 -51.78 -44.82 7.60
C GLY A 736 -52.74 -43.69 8.00
N GLY A 737 -53.83 -43.44 7.26
CA GLY A 737 -54.92 -42.56 7.70
C GLY A 737 -54.63 -41.05 7.75
N GLY A 738 -53.56 -40.57 7.11
CA GLY A 738 -53.11 -39.17 7.19
C GLY A 738 -53.98 -38.11 6.46
N GLY A 739 -55.18 -38.46 6.01
CA GLY A 739 -56.09 -37.55 5.29
C GLY A 739 -57.31 -38.26 4.69
N THR A 740 -58.08 -37.53 3.88
CA THR A 740 -59.29 -38.03 3.19
C THR A 740 -59.26 -37.65 1.70
N VAL A 741 -60.10 -38.30 0.88
CA VAL A 741 -60.18 -38.04 -0.57
C VAL A 741 -61.62 -37.97 -1.05
N ASN A 742 -61.97 -36.87 -1.73
CA ASN A 742 -63.27 -36.65 -2.36
C ASN A 742 -63.26 -37.01 -3.85
N LYS A 743 -64.43 -37.38 -4.42
CA LYS A 743 -64.61 -37.78 -5.84
C LYS A 743 -65.74 -37.00 -6.50
N ASN A 744 -65.56 -36.59 -7.75
CA ASN A 744 -66.59 -35.92 -8.56
C ASN A 744 -66.55 -36.39 -10.03
N PRO A 745 -67.64 -36.92 -10.62
CA PRO A 745 -68.92 -37.25 -9.98
C PRO A 745 -68.78 -38.37 -8.94
N PRO A 746 -69.62 -38.40 -7.89
CA PRO A 746 -69.58 -39.44 -6.86
C PRO A 746 -70.37 -40.68 -7.28
N GLY A 747 -69.78 -41.86 -7.11
CA GLY A 747 -70.43 -43.15 -7.42
C GLY A 747 -69.48 -44.35 -7.31
N PRO A 748 -70.00 -45.59 -7.21
CA PRO A 748 -69.17 -46.79 -7.10
C PRO A 748 -68.78 -47.41 -8.45
N ASN A 749 -69.56 -47.21 -9.51
CA ASN A 749 -69.41 -47.84 -10.83
C ASN A 749 -69.54 -46.83 -11.99
N TYR A 750 -68.78 -47.04 -13.06
CA TYR A 750 -68.69 -46.18 -14.24
C TYR A 750 -68.52 -47.04 -15.52
N PRO A 751 -69.10 -46.64 -16.67
CA PRO A 751 -68.76 -47.23 -17.95
C PRO A 751 -67.28 -47.03 -18.32
N ALA A 752 -66.71 -47.98 -19.06
CA ALA A 752 -65.37 -47.85 -19.62
C ALA A 752 -65.25 -46.58 -20.48
N GLY A 753 -64.31 -45.69 -20.14
CA GLY A 753 -64.09 -44.40 -20.80
C GLY A 753 -64.51 -43.16 -19.99
N SER A 754 -65.09 -43.31 -18.80
CA SER A 754 -65.61 -42.19 -17.99
C SER A 754 -64.51 -41.40 -17.27
N SER A 755 -64.60 -40.07 -17.14
CA SER A 755 -63.63 -39.27 -16.35
C SER A 755 -64.15 -38.88 -14.96
N VAL A 756 -63.28 -38.90 -13.96
CA VAL A 756 -63.56 -38.62 -12.54
C VAL A 756 -62.44 -37.75 -11.95
N THR A 757 -62.77 -36.76 -11.11
CA THR A 757 -61.79 -35.91 -10.41
C THR A 757 -61.70 -36.27 -8.93
N LEU A 758 -60.48 -36.32 -8.41
CA LEU A 758 -60.11 -36.63 -7.03
C LEU A 758 -59.54 -35.37 -6.32
N THR A 759 -59.78 -35.24 -5.02
CA THR A 759 -59.20 -34.15 -4.20
C THR A 759 -58.80 -34.67 -2.83
N ALA A 760 -57.52 -34.59 -2.48
CA ALA A 760 -56.99 -34.98 -1.18
C ALA A 760 -57.12 -33.82 -0.18
N VAL A 761 -57.50 -34.14 1.06
CA VAL A 761 -57.59 -33.21 2.18
C VAL A 761 -56.81 -33.82 3.35
N PRO A 762 -55.62 -33.29 3.69
CA PRO A 762 -54.81 -33.82 4.79
C PRO A 762 -55.51 -33.73 6.15
N ALA A 763 -55.15 -34.64 7.06
CA ALA A 763 -55.47 -34.53 8.48
C ALA A 763 -54.52 -33.52 9.17
N ALA A 764 -54.84 -33.11 10.40
CA ALA A 764 -53.97 -32.22 11.18
C ALA A 764 -52.60 -32.86 11.44
N GLY A 765 -51.51 -32.09 11.29
CA GLY A 765 -50.13 -32.57 11.44
C GLY A 765 -49.65 -33.49 10.30
N LYS A 766 -50.33 -33.43 9.14
CA LYS A 766 -50.00 -34.21 7.94
C LYS A 766 -50.08 -33.31 6.71
N ARG A 767 -49.18 -33.51 5.75
CA ARG A 767 -49.27 -32.92 4.40
C ARG A 767 -49.49 -33.99 3.34
N PHE A 768 -50.26 -33.64 2.30
CA PHE A 768 -50.37 -34.47 1.11
C PHE A 768 -49.02 -34.50 0.38
N VAL A 769 -48.60 -35.69 -0.07
CA VAL A 769 -47.33 -35.89 -0.78
C VAL A 769 -47.61 -36.17 -2.24
N GLU A 770 -48.35 -37.24 -2.53
CA GLU A 770 -48.65 -37.69 -3.90
C GLU A 770 -49.81 -38.68 -3.98
N TRP A 771 -50.33 -38.86 -5.19
CA TRP A 771 -51.18 -39.98 -5.59
C TRP A 771 -50.33 -41.16 -6.04
N GLY A 772 -50.77 -42.37 -5.72
CA GLY A 772 -50.20 -43.64 -6.16
C GLY A 772 -51.28 -44.68 -6.51
N GLY A 773 -50.86 -45.92 -6.77
CA GLY A 773 -51.77 -46.95 -7.31
C GLY A 773 -52.11 -46.66 -8.77
N ASP A 774 -53.38 -46.74 -9.16
CA ASP A 774 -53.84 -46.50 -10.54
C ASP A 774 -53.91 -44.99 -10.92
N ALA A 775 -53.25 -44.11 -10.17
CA ALA A 775 -53.03 -42.70 -10.46
C ALA A 775 -51.67 -42.25 -9.90
N ASN A 776 -51.13 -41.13 -10.40
CA ASN A 776 -49.76 -40.69 -10.07
C ASN A 776 -49.56 -39.16 -10.04
N GLY A 777 -48.56 -38.73 -9.26
CA GLY A 777 -48.09 -37.35 -9.16
C GLY A 777 -48.68 -36.57 -7.98
N SER A 778 -48.19 -35.35 -7.76
CA SER A 778 -48.51 -34.52 -6.57
C SER A 778 -49.60 -33.47 -6.80
N ASP A 779 -50.16 -33.33 -8.01
CA ASP A 779 -51.23 -32.36 -8.29
C ASP A 779 -52.47 -32.66 -7.43
N ASN A 780 -53.01 -31.67 -6.74
CA ASN A 780 -54.20 -31.83 -5.93
C ASN A 780 -55.10 -30.59 -6.08
N PRO A 781 -56.29 -30.69 -6.71
CA PRO A 781 -56.98 -31.90 -7.22
C PRO A 781 -56.37 -32.53 -8.49
N LYS A 782 -56.74 -33.79 -8.77
CA LYS A 782 -56.27 -34.62 -9.90
C LYS A 782 -57.43 -35.29 -10.65
N THR A 783 -57.40 -35.33 -11.99
CA THR A 783 -58.45 -36.00 -12.82
C THR A 783 -57.93 -37.29 -13.46
N ILE A 784 -58.77 -38.33 -13.52
CA ILE A 784 -58.48 -39.68 -14.03
C ILE A 784 -59.56 -40.14 -15.05
N THR A 785 -59.28 -41.20 -15.81
CA THR A 785 -60.24 -41.84 -16.74
C THR A 785 -60.36 -43.35 -16.45
N VAL A 786 -61.59 -43.81 -16.30
CA VAL A 786 -61.99 -45.13 -15.78
C VAL A 786 -62.18 -46.11 -16.93
N ASN A 787 -61.15 -46.90 -17.22
CA ASN A 787 -61.16 -47.95 -18.25
C ASN A 787 -61.11 -49.38 -17.68
N GLY A 788 -61.15 -49.50 -16.35
CA GLY A 788 -61.07 -50.75 -15.57
C GLY A 788 -61.44 -50.46 -14.12
N ASN A 789 -61.51 -51.49 -13.26
CA ASN A 789 -61.68 -51.29 -11.82
C ASN A 789 -60.42 -50.63 -11.24
N MET A 790 -60.48 -49.35 -10.88
CA MET A 790 -59.30 -48.60 -10.42
C MET A 790 -59.16 -48.62 -8.89
N ASN A 791 -57.94 -48.77 -8.38
CA ASN A 791 -57.59 -48.67 -6.98
C ASN A 791 -56.45 -47.65 -6.81
N ILE A 792 -56.78 -46.50 -6.24
CA ILE A 792 -55.87 -45.36 -6.12
C ILE A 792 -55.49 -45.16 -4.66
N THR A 793 -54.29 -44.67 -4.43
CA THR A 793 -53.71 -44.44 -3.11
C THR A 793 -53.41 -42.96 -2.95
N ALA A 794 -53.73 -42.36 -1.80
CA ALA A 794 -53.27 -41.02 -1.45
C ALA A 794 -52.29 -41.11 -0.29
N THR A 795 -51.06 -40.63 -0.52
CA THR A 795 -49.96 -40.68 0.45
C THR A 795 -49.84 -39.34 1.15
N PHE A 796 -49.79 -39.39 2.48
CA PHE A 796 -49.61 -38.23 3.35
C PHE A 796 -48.43 -38.51 4.29
N ALA A 797 -47.59 -37.50 4.57
CA ALA A 797 -46.45 -37.60 5.47
C ALA A 797 -46.67 -36.70 6.70
N ASP A 798 -46.01 -37.07 7.81
CA ASP A 798 -45.95 -36.28 9.05
C ASP A 798 -45.38 -34.89 8.82
N ASP A 799 -46.00 -33.89 9.45
CA ASP A 799 -45.35 -32.60 9.69
C ASP A 799 -44.37 -32.79 10.86
N GLY A 800 -43.09 -33.01 10.53
CA GLY A 800 -42.02 -32.93 11.52
C GLY A 800 -41.79 -31.48 11.96
N TYR A 801 -41.29 -31.30 13.19
CA TYR A 801 -41.04 -29.99 13.77
C TYR A 801 -39.60 -29.52 13.49
N PRO A 802 -39.37 -28.21 13.29
CA PRO A 802 -38.04 -27.67 13.03
C PRO A 802 -37.19 -27.62 14.31
N LEU A 803 -35.88 -27.85 14.15
CA LEU A 803 -34.87 -27.51 15.15
C LEU A 803 -34.09 -26.28 14.65
N ASN A 804 -34.38 -25.12 15.25
CA ASN A 804 -33.70 -23.87 14.93
C ASN A 804 -32.45 -23.72 15.81
N ILE A 805 -31.29 -23.54 15.17
CA ILE A 805 -30.01 -23.35 15.85
C ILE A 805 -29.53 -21.92 15.54
N THR A 806 -29.32 -21.13 16.59
CA THR A 806 -28.80 -19.76 16.51
C THR A 806 -27.39 -19.71 17.09
N LEU A 807 -26.54 -18.87 16.50
CA LEU A 807 -25.19 -18.59 16.97
C LEU A 807 -25.17 -17.17 17.55
N SER A 808 -24.67 -16.98 18.77
CA SER A 808 -24.64 -15.67 19.44
C SER A 808 -23.25 -15.37 20.03
N PRO A 809 -22.46 -14.48 19.40
CA PRO A 809 -22.68 -13.88 18.07
C PRO A 809 -22.41 -14.87 16.91
N PRO A 810 -22.84 -14.58 15.67
CA PRO A 810 -22.74 -15.49 14.54
C PRO A 810 -21.32 -15.92 14.14
N GLU A 811 -20.33 -15.08 14.43
CA GLU A 811 -18.93 -15.28 14.07
C GLU A 811 -18.18 -16.25 15.01
N GLY A 812 -18.81 -16.69 16.11
CA GLY A 812 -18.14 -17.46 17.16
C GLY A 812 -17.76 -18.90 16.81
N GLY A 813 -18.43 -19.52 15.84
CA GLY A 813 -18.17 -20.90 15.45
C GLY A 813 -19.23 -21.49 14.52
N VAL A 814 -19.27 -22.82 14.43
CA VAL A 814 -20.28 -23.59 13.69
C VAL A 814 -20.87 -24.69 14.57
N VAL A 815 -22.12 -25.08 14.31
CA VAL A 815 -22.80 -26.17 15.00
C VAL A 815 -23.19 -27.25 14.00
N PHE A 816 -22.75 -28.47 14.27
CA PHE A 816 -23.19 -29.69 13.61
C PHE A 816 -24.31 -30.34 14.40
N ARG A 817 -25.24 -31.01 13.73
CA ARG A 817 -26.33 -31.78 14.34
C ARG A 817 -26.34 -33.21 13.82
N ASN A 818 -26.77 -34.16 14.65
CA ASN A 818 -26.81 -35.59 14.34
C ASN A 818 -28.03 -36.25 15.01
N PRO A 819 -28.96 -36.87 14.26
CA PRO A 819 -29.04 -36.88 12.79
C PRO A 819 -29.22 -35.47 12.19
N ASP A 820 -28.79 -35.27 10.94
CA ASP A 820 -28.93 -33.99 10.21
C ASP A 820 -30.13 -34.04 9.26
N ASP A 821 -31.31 -33.93 9.83
CA ASP A 821 -32.58 -33.86 9.11
C ASP A 821 -33.15 -32.42 9.12
N PRO A 822 -33.97 -32.04 8.11
CA PRO A 822 -34.60 -30.72 8.07
C PRO A 822 -35.79 -30.58 9.03
N PHE A 823 -36.42 -31.69 9.43
CA PHE A 823 -37.58 -31.74 10.33
C PHE A 823 -37.58 -33.04 11.13
N TYR A 824 -37.96 -32.99 12.40
CA TYR A 824 -37.88 -34.13 13.32
C TYR A 824 -39.24 -34.47 13.93
N PRO A 825 -39.61 -35.76 14.07
CA PRO A 825 -40.76 -36.15 14.89
C PRO A 825 -40.57 -35.77 16.36
N ALA A 826 -41.66 -35.41 17.05
CA ALA A 826 -41.62 -35.19 18.50
C ALA A 826 -41.14 -36.45 19.26
N GLY A 827 -40.30 -36.27 20.27
CA GLY A 827 -39.58 -37.34 20.99
C GLY A 827 -38.24 -37.76 20.36
N THR A 828 -37.85 -37.17 19.23
CA THR A 828 -36.52 -37.43 18.63
C THR A 828 -35.43 -36.73 19.42
N VAL A 829 -34.35 -37.43 19.78
CA VAL A 829 -33.17 -36.83 20.44
C VAL A 829 -32.10 -36.51 19.40
N VAL A 830 -31.82 -35.21 19.22
CA VAL A 830 -30.78 -34.70 18.32
C VAL A 830 -29.54 -34.31 19.14
N THR A 831 -28.36 -34.73 18.71
CA THR A 831 -27.09 -34.32 19.31
C THR A 831 -26.50 -33.14 18.53
N LEU A 832 -26.09 -32.09 19.23
CA LEU A 832 -25.44 -30.90 18.70
C LEU A 832 -23.97 -30.88 19.12
N THR A 833 -23.08 -30.52 18.20
CA THR A 833 -21.63 -30.38 18.44
C THR A 833 -21.16 -29.02 17.92
N VAL A 834 -20.54 -28.21 18.79
CA VAL A 834 -19.97 -26.93 18.40
C VAL A 834 -18.49 -27.07 18.04
N VAL A 835 -18.05 -26.31 17.03
CA VAL A 835 -16.64 -26.05 16.73
C VAL A 835 -16.44 -24.54 16.76
N THR A 836 -15.59 -24.05 17.65
CA THR A 836 -15.28 -22.62 17.77
C THR A 836 -14.39 -22.15 16.63
N ASN A 837 -14.60 -20.91 16.18
CA ASN A 837 -13.65 -20.24 15.32
C ASN A 837 -12.41 -19.82 16.12
N ALA A 838 -11.26 -19.65 15.44
CA ALA A 838 -9.99 -19.39 16.12
C ALA A 838 -10.06 -18.13 17.02
N GLY A 839 -9.65 -18.28 18.27
CA GLY A 839 -9.68 -17.23 19.31
C GLY A 839 -11.00 -17.08 20.06
N TRP A 840 -12.12 -17.61 19.55
CA TRP A 840 -13.41 -17.54 20.24
C TRP A 840 -13.55 -18.61 21.32
N THR A 841 -14.14 -18.24 22.46
CA THR A 841 -14.45 -19.16 23.55
C THR A 841 -15.92 -19.54 23.48
N PHE A 842 -16.22 -20.84 23.62
CA PHE A 842 -17.60 -21.30 23.76
C PHE A 842 -18.06 -21.13 25.21
N GLU A 843 -19.11 -20.33 25.43
CA GLU A 843 -19.64 -20.00 26.76
C GLU A 843 -20.74 -20.97 27.20
N GLY A 844 -21.35 -21.71 26.26
CA GLY A 844 -22.35 -22.73 26.54
C GLY A 844 -23.58 -22.69 25.65
N TRP A 845 -24.52 -23.58 25.93
CA TRP A 845 -25.79 -23.70 25.23
C TRP A 845 -26.92 -23.07 26.04
N THR A 846 -27.85 -22.40 25.35
CA THR A 846 -29.09 -21.87 25.95
C THR A 846 -30.29 -22.21 25.06
N GLY A 847 -31.51 -22.09 25.60
CA GLY A 847 -32.73 -22.55 24.92
C GLY A 847 -33.05 -24.01 25.24
N ASP A 848 -33.67 -24.71 24.29
CA ASP A 848 -34.36 -25.99 24.52
C ASP A 848 -33.43 -27.22 24.53
N VAL A 849 -32.35 -27.19 25.31
CA VAL A 849 -31.38 -28.30 25.48
C VAL A 849 -31.70 -29.16 26.73
N THR A 850 -31.60 -30.48 26.60
CA THR A 850 -31.90 -31.45 27.68
C THR A 850 -30.66 -31.98 28.41
N VAL A 851 -29.52 -32.11 27.73
CA VAL A 851 -28.22 -32.45 28.35
C VAL A 851 -27.15 -31.56 27.74
N VAL A 852 -26.19 -31.09 28.53
CA VAL A 852 -25.11 -30.19 28.11
C VAL A 852 -23.78 -30.67 28.68
N ASN A 853 -22.73 -30.69 27.86
CA ASN A 853 -21.37 -31.10 28.23
C ASN A 853 -20.33 -30.44 27.33
N ASP A 854 -19.54 -29.50 27.86
CA ASP A 854 -18.55 -28.65 27.16
C ASP A 854 -18.95 -28.27 25.72
N THR A 855 -18.49 -29.01 24.70
CA THR A 855 -18.72 -28.70 23.27
C THR A 855 -19.94 -29.38 22.64
N THR A 856 -20.74 -30.14 23.41
CA THR A 856 -21.94 -30.81 22.90
C THR A 856 -23.18 -30.57 23.75
N ALA A 857 -24.35 -30.75 23.14
CA ALA A 857 -25.64 -30.77 23.83
C ALA A 857 -26.59 -31.76 23.15
N THR A 858 -27.62 -32.23 23.87
CA THR A 858 -28.75 -32.95 23.25
C THR A 858 -30.04 -32.16 23.37
N VAL A 859 -30.94 -32.36 22.41
CA VAL A 859 -32.26 -31.76 22.34
C VAL A 859 -33.27 -32.87 22.13
N GLU A 860 -34.29 -32.97 22.97
CA GLU A 860 -35.47 -33.79 22.68
C GLU A 860 -36.53 -32.92 22.00
N ILE A 861 -36.92 -33.29 20.78
CA ILE A 861 -37.80 -32.47 19.95
C ILE A 861 -39.23 -32.51 20.49
N VAL A 862 -39.86 -31.35 20.64
CA VAL A 862 -41.25 -31.21 21.15
C VAL A 862 -42.20 -30.70 20.07
N GLU A 863 -43.51 -30.84 20.34
CA GLU A 863 -44.54 -30.25 19.47
C GLU A 863 -44.41 -28.73 19.40
N GLY A 864 -44.31 -28.20 18.18
CA GLY A 864 -44.03 -26.78 17.91
C GLY A 864 -42.58 -26.49 17.51
N GLY A 865 -41.66 -27.43 17.73
CA GLY A 865 -40.24 -27.28 17.43
C GLY A 865 -39.43 -26.64 18.56
N ASN A 866 -38.10 -26.69 18.41
CA ASN A 866 -37.15 -26.30 19.45
C ASN A 866 -36.23 -25.19 18.94
N ASN A 867 -35.84 -24.28 19.82
CA ASN A 867 -34.88 -23.22 19.55
C ASN A 867 -33.68 -23.34 20.51
N VAL A 868 -32.49 -23.49 19.94
CA VAL A 868 -31.24 -23.58 20.69
C VAL A 868 -30.29 -22.49 20.25
N THR A 869 -29.59 -21.86 21.20
CA THR A 869 -28.57 -20.85 20.95
C THR A 869 -27.22 -21.30 21.51
N ALA A 870 -26.22 -21.36 20.64
CA ALA A 870 -24.81 -21.50 21.02
C ALA A 870 -24.24 -20.12 21.38
N MET A 871 -23.75 -19.96 22.61
CA MET A 871 -23.18 -18.72 23.12
C MET A 871 -21.66 -18.74 22.99
N PHE A 872 -21.07 -17.63 22.53
CA PHE A 872 -19.62 -17.45 22.44
C PHE A 872 -19.19 -16.11 23.04
N SER A 873 -17.98 -16.07 23.59
CA SER A 873 -17.29 -14.81 23.92
C SER A 873 -16.13 -14.56 22.96
N ALA A 874 -15.96 -13.29 22.62
CA ALA A 874 -14.96 -12.86 21.65
C ALA A 874 -13.55 -12.84 22.27
N PRO A 875 -12.49 -13.02 21.45
CA PRO A 875 -11.11 -12.95 21.90
C PRO A 875 -10.68 -11.55 22.42
N GLY A 876 -10.95 -11.31 23.71
CA GLY A 876 -10.34 -10.23 24.50
C GLY A 876 -10.68 -8.79 24.08
N PRO A 877 -10.13 -7.82 24.82
CA PRO A 877 -9.98 -6.44 24.35
C PRO A 877 -8.81 -6.32 23.36
N TYR A 878 -8.92 -5.38 22.43
CA TYR A 878 -7.84 -5.02 21.49
C TYR A 878 -7.32 -3.61 21.69
N THR A 879 -6.02 -3.42 21.48
CA THR A 879 -5.39 -2.09 21.47
C THR A 879 -5.31 -1.53 20.05
N LEU A 880 -5.39 -0.19 19.95
CA LEU A 880 -5.14 0.55 18.72
C LEU A 880 -4.03 1.56 18.97
N THR A 881 -2.84 1.28 18.44
CA THR A 881 -1.72 2.21 18.38
C THR A 881 -1.84 3.03 17.11
N VAL A 882 -1.76 4.35 17.22
CA VAL A 882 -1.64 5.24 16.06
C VAL A 882 -0.34 6.02 16.16
N THR A 883 0.54 5.88 15.17
CA THR A 883 1.78 6.67 15.05
C THR A 883 1.71 7.59 13.82
N LYS A 884 2.70 8.48 13.70
CA LYS A 884 2.81 9.50 12.64
C LYS A 884 4.19 9.37 11.99
N THR A 885 4.32 9.63 10.69
CA THR A 885 5.61 9.61 9.98
C THR A 885 5.60 10.52 8.74
N GLY A 886 6.79 10.75 8.18
CA GLY A 886 7.08 11.66 7.06
C GLY A 886 7.57 13.05 7.54
N ASP A 887 7.95 13.90 6.59
CA ASP A 887 8.50 15.24 6.87
C ASP A 887 7.43 16.29 7.20
N GLY A 888 6.14 15.93 7.11
CA GLY A 888 5.02 16.79 7.46
C GLY A 888 4.53 16.63 8.90
N THR A 889 3.83 17.65 9.37
CA THR A 889 3.16 17.66 10.68
C THR A 889 1.65 17.42 10.55
N GLY A 890 1.06 16.78 11.56
CA GLY A 890 -0.37 16.58 11.62
C GLY A 890 -0.80 15.83 12.86
N ASP A 891 -2.11 15.80 13.11
CA ASP A 891 -2.74 15.05 14.19
C ASP A 891 -3.65 13.94 13.67
N VAL A 892 -3.93 12.96 14.53
CA VAL A 892 -4.96 11.96 14.25
C VAL A 892 -5.97 12.00 15.39
N THR A 893 -7.21 12.35 15.07
CA THR A 893 -8.33 12.21 15.99
C THR A 893 -8.87 10.78 15.92
N ILE A 894 -9.06 10.18 17.09
CA ILE A 894 -9.52 8.80 17.28
C ILE A 894 -10.90 8.85 17.94
N ASN A 895 -11.93 8.29 17.31
CA ASN A 895 -13.30 8.33 17.83
C ASN A 895 -14.04 6.98 17.67
N PRO A 896 -14.47 6.32 18.75
CA PRO A 896 -14.17 6.66 20.16
C PRO A 896 -12.68 6.46 20.47
N LEU A 897 -12.12 7.27 21.38
CA LEU A 897 -10.80 7.00 21.96
C LEU A 897 -10.97 6.15 23.22
N LYS A 898 -10.37 4.96 23.23
CA LYS A 898 -10.31 4.05 24.39
C LYS A 898 -8.92 3.47 24.52
N ALA A 899 -8.57 3.03 25.73
CA ALA A 899 -7.38 2.20 25.96
C ALA A 899 -7.51 0.81 25.29
N GLU A 900 -8.74 0.30 25.24
CA GLU A 900 -9.10 -1.03 24.76
C GLU A 900 -10.46 -1.00 24.03
N TYR A 901 -10.58 -1.79 22.96
CA TYR A 901 -11.77 -1.88 22.10
C TYR A 901 -12.31 -3.31 22.07
N ALA A 902 -13.63 -3.46 21.90
CA ALA A 902 -14.23 -4.78 21.75
C ALA A 902 -14.01 -5.37 20.34
N TYR A 903 -14.06 -6.69 20.20
CA TYR A 903 -14.07 -7.36 18.90
C TYR A 903 -15.18 -6.81 18.00
N GLY A 904 -14.83 -6.43 16.77
CA GLY A 904 -15.74 -5.87 15.79
C GLY A 904 -16.09 -4.40 15.99
N GLU A 905 -15.60 -3.75 17.05
CA GLU A 905 -15.83 -2.31 17.26
C GLU A 905 -15.18 -1.48 16.15
N VAL A 906 -15.90 -0.47 15.64
CA VAL A 906 -15.42 0.40 14.55
C VAL A 906 -14.93 1.72 15.12
N VAL A 907 -13.63 1.99 14.94
CA VAL A 907 -12.98 3.24 15.34
C VAL A 907 -12.80 4.12 14.10
N LYS A 908 -13.22 5.38 14.18
CA LYS A 908 -13.00 6.39 13.14
C LYS A 908 -11.69 7.13 13.43
N LEU A 909 -10.74 7.02 12.51
CA LEU A 909 -9.51 7.81 12.47
C LEU A 909 -9.70 8.97 11.48
N THR A 910 -9.39 10.19 11.90
CA THR A 910 -9.33 11.35 11.00
C THR A 910 -7.97 12.02 11.13
N ALA A 911 -7.17 11.96 10.07
CA ALA A 911 -5.92 12.69 9.98
C ALA A 911 -6.21 14.17 9.70
N VAL A 912 -5.51 15.07 10.39
CA VAL A 912 -5.66 16.51 10.30
C VAL A 912 -4.25 17.09 10.11
N PRO A 913 -3.83 17.40 8.87
CA PRO A 913 -2.55 18.04 8.64
C PRO A 913 -2.44 19.38 9.37
N THR A 914 -1.23 19.71 9.82
CA THR A 914 -0.91 20.99 10.46
C THR A 914 0.33 21.61 9.79
N GLY A 915 0.66 22.87 10.08
CA GLY A 915 1.87 23.51 9.53
C GLY A 915 1.89 23.71 8.00
N GLY A 916 0.77 23.48 7.30
CA GLY A 916 0.71 23.46 5.83
C GLY A 916 1.25 22.18 5.20
N SER A 917 1.38 21.11 5.98
CA SER A 917 1.63 19.75 5.52
C SER A 917 0.40 19.12 4.85
N ALA A 918 0.59 17.97 4.20
CA ALA A 918 -0.43 17.18 3.52
C ALA A 918 -0.49 15.77 4.09
N PHE A 919 -1.69 15.19 4.22
CA PHE A 919 -1.85 13.77 4.56
C PHE A 919 -1.73 12.91 3.30
N THR A 920 -0.74 12.02 3.24
CA THR A 920 -0.46 11.18 2.05
C THR A 920 -1.07 9.79 2.11
N GLY A 921 -1.46 9.32 3.30
CA GLY A 921 -2.17 8.05 3.46
C GLY A 921 -1.94 7.36 4.79
N TRP A 922 -2.62 6.23 4.97
CA TRP A 922 -2.40 5.31 6.09
C TRP A 922 -1.43 4.21 5.68
N SER A 923 -0.62 3.74 6.63
CA SER A 923 0.22 2.53 6.51
C SER A 923 0.18 1.72 7.83
N GLY A 924 0.89 0.59 7.89
CA GLY A 924 0.74 -0.40 8.98
C GLY A 924 -0.46 -1.31 8.74
N ASP A 925 -1.29 -1.53 9.77
CA ASP A 925 -2.50 -2.38 9.71
C ASP A 925 -3.69 -1.76 8.93
N ALA A 926 -3.46 -0.61 8.28
CA ALA A 926 -4.36 0.00 7.31
C ALA A 926 -3.54 0.57 6.14
N THR A 927 -4.16 0.72 4.97
CA THR A 927 -3.49 1.26 3.78
C THR A 927 -4.39 2.21 2.98
N GLY A 928 -3.76 3.08 2.19
CA GLY A 928 -4.44 3.97 1.23
C GLY A 928 -4.78 5.35 1.79
N THR A 929 -5.37 6.20 0.94
CA THR A 929 -5.48 7.66 1.16
C THR A 929 -6.80 8.11 1.80
N LYS A 930 -7.72 7.19 2.09
CA LYS A 930 -9.08 7.53 2.55
C LYS A 930 -9.06 8.18 3.94
N ASN A 931 -9.41 9.45 4.02
CA ASN A 931 -9.51 10.21 5.25
C ASN A 931 -10.91 10.87 5.33
N PRO A 932 -11.73 10.64 6.37
CA PRO A 932 -11.51 9.74 7.51
C PRO A 932 -11.57 8.25 7.15
N LEU A 933 -10.83 7.46 7.93
CA LEU A 933 -10.77 6.00 7.86
C LEU A 933 -11.61 5.36 8.98
N ASN A 934 -12.39 4.34 8.64
CA ASN A 934 -13.06 3.49 9.63
C ASN A 934 -12.28 2.18 9.79
N VAL A 935 -11.93 1.82 11.02
CA VAL A 935 -11.08 0.69 11.39
C VAL A 935 -11.88 -0.28 12.25
N THR A 936 -12.08 -1.52 11.78
CA THR A 936 -12.75 -2.57 12.56
C THR A 936 -11.74 -3.32 13.44
N MET A 937 -11.93 -3.30 14.75
CA MET A 937 -11.03 -3.92 15.74
C MET A 937 -11.26 -5.43 15.82
N ASN A 938 -10.56 -6.20 14.99
CA ASN A 938 -10.57 -7.67 14.96
C ASN A 938 -9.24 -8.30 15.40
N GLY A 939 -8.43 -7.52 16.10
CA GLY A 939 -7.07 -7.80 16.54
C GLY A 939 -6.45 -6.49 17.06
N ASN A 940 -5.32 -6.58 17.76
CA ASN A 940 -4.50 -5.39 18.04
C ASN A 940 -4.07 -4.75 16.70
N LYS A 941 -4.03 -3.42 16.64
CA LYS A 941 -3.67 -2.69 15.41
C LYS A 941 -2.64 -1.60 15.66
N ASN A 942 -1.66 -1.53 14.77
CA ASN A 942 -0.68 -0.46 14.65
C ASN A 942 -0.89 0.24 13.30
N ILE A 943 -1.51 1.42 13.32
CA ILE A 943 -1.78 2.22 12.12
C ILE A 943 -0.89 3.46 12.13
N VAL A 944 -0.31 3.79 10.99
CA VAL A 944 0.56 4.96 10.82
C VAL A 944 -0.14 5.98 9.92
N ALA A 945 -0.20 7.24 10.35
CA ALA A 945 -0.59 8.36 9.50
C ALA A 945 0.65 8.98 8.85
N ASN A 946 0.68 9.05 7.53
CA ASN A 946 1.80 9.60 6.78
C ASN A 946 1.46 11.07 6.43
N PHE A 947 2.32 12.00 6.82
CA PHE A 947 2.21 13.42 6.52
C PHE A 947 3.48 13.90 5.81
N ILE A 948 3.36 14.73 4.79
CA ILE A 948 4.51 15.37 4.11
C ILE A 948 4.42 16.89 4.16
N GLU A 949 5.51 17.64 4.00
CA GLU A 949 5.44 19.06 3.65
C GLU A 949 5.55 19.25 2.11
N PRO A 950 4.46 19.61 1.40
CA PRO A 950 4.51 19.81 -0.05
C PRO A 950 5.35 21.04 -0.40
N SER A 951 6.07 21.01 -1.52
CA SER A 951 6.95 22.10 -1.95
C SER A 951 6.24 23.35 -2.49
N GLY A 952 4.92 23.27 -2.75
CA GLY A 952 4.05 24.41 -3.04
C GLY A 952 3.08 24.15 -4.20
N PRO A 953 2.04 24.98 -4.39
CA PRO A 953 1.53 26.01 -3.48
C PRO A 953 0.74 25.40 -2.32
N PHE A 954 0.59 26.16 -1.26
CA PHE A 954 -0.10 25.76 -0.03
C PHE A 954 -1.56 26.21 -0.02
N SER A 955 -2.40 25.39 0.59
CA SER A 955 -3.79 25.71 0.89
C SER A 955 -3.88 26.70 2.05
N ASP A 956 -4.87 27.59 2.00
CA ASP A 956 -5.12 28.61 3.02
C ASP A 956 -6.64 28.88 3.12
N ASN A 957 -7.18 28.83 4.35
CA ASN A 957 -8.56 29.20 4.69
C ASN A 957 -8.70 30.72 4.94
N PHE A 958 -7.60 31.48 4.96
CA PHE A 958 -7.59 32.89 5.33
C PHE A 958 -8.26 33.19 6.70
N ASP A 959 -8.32 32.19 7.58
CA ASP A 959 -8.92 32.21 8.92
C ASP A 959 -8.03 32.89 9.98
N THR A 960 -6.93 33.49 9.54
CA THR A 960 -5.92 34.15 10.37
C THR A 960 -6.03 35.68 10.34
N CYS A 961 -5.42 36.35 11.33
CA CYS A 961 -5.49 37.81 11.49
C CYS A 961 -4.45 38.59 10.69
N GLY A 962 -3.66 37.92 9.86
CA GLY A 962 -2.67 38.51 8.98
C GLY A 962 -2.33 37.51 7.89
N LEU A 963 -2.10 37.99 6.67
CA LEU A 963 -1.83 37.12 5.53
C LEU A 963 -0.61 36.23 5.81
N SER A 964 -0.73 34.93 5.57
CA SER A 964 0.38 33.99 5.77
C SER A 964 1.62 34.45 4.98
N PRO A 965 2.84 34.46 5.59
CA PRO A 965 4.07 34.84 4.89
C PRO A 965 4.36 34.01 3.63
N ARG A 966 3.71 32.86 3.47
CA ARG A 966 3.77 32.01 2.27
C ARG A 966 3.20 32.72 1.02
N TRP A 967 2.31 33.70 1.18
CA TRP A 967 1.79 34.56 0.10
C TRP A 967 2.65 35.80 -0.20
N GLY A 968 3.92 35.80 0.24
CA GLY A 968 4.89 36.84 -0.03
C GLY A 968 4.44 38.24 0.41
N THR A 969 4.81 39.25 -0.38
CA THR A 969 4.33 40.63 -0.20
C THR A 969 3.18 40.90 -1.18
N PRO A 970 2.02 41.39 -0.72
CA PRO A 970 0.91 41.75 -1.60
C PRO A 970 1.33 42.72 -2.71
N ILE A 971 1.01 42.37 -3.96
CA ILE A 971 1.31 43.15 -5.15
C ILE A 971 0.14 44.11 -5.38
N ASN A 972 0.40 45.42 -5.30
CA ASN A 972 -0.57 46.47 -5.56
C ASN A 972 0.07 47.52 -6.49
N PRO A 973 0.05 47.32 -7.82
CA PRO A 973 0.86 48.12 -8.75
C PRO A 973 0.52 49.61 -8.80
N LEU A 974 -0.74 49.96 -8.49
CA LEU A 974 -1.24 51.34 -8.51
C LEU A 974 -1.31 51.98 -7.11
N GLY A 975 -1.27 51.16 -6.04
CA GLY A 975 -1.24 51.64 -4.65
C GLY A 975 -2.59 52.12 -4.09
N ASP A 976 -3.68 51.97 -4.85
CA ASP A 976 -5.05 52.43 -4.52
C ASP A 976 -6.02 51.30 -4.15
N ALA A 977 -5.64 50.03 -4.38
CA ALA A 977 -6.36 48.87 -3.88
C ALA A 977 -6.12 48.59 -2.39
N THR A 978 -7.05 47.87 -1.73
CA THR A 978 -6.87 47.34 -0.37
C THR A 978 -6.84 45.82 -0.37
N ILE A 979 -5.83 45.24 0.27
CA ILE A 979 -5.62 43.78 0.38
C ILE A 979 -5.49 43.43 1.86
N GLY A 980 -6.22 42.41 2.33
CA GLY A 980 -6.09 41.92 3.71
C GLY A 980 -7.00 40.74 4.03
N VAL A 981 -6.68 40.06 5.14
CA VAL A 981 -7.50 38.98 5.72
C VAL A 981 -8.22 39.48 6.98
N ASN A 982 -9.37 38.90 7.30
CA ASN A 982 -10.20 39.30 8.45
C ASN A 982 -10.41 38.22 9.52
N GLY A 983 -9.74 37.07 9.41
CA GLY A 983 -9.95 35.90 10.27
C GLY A 983 -11.02 34.92 9.77
N THR A 984 -11.54 35.09 8.55
CA THR A 984 -12.45 34.17 7.85
C THR A 984 -12.32 34.21 6.32
N HIS A 985 -11.76 35.29 5.77
CA HIS A 985 -11.70 35.52 4.33
C HIS A 985 -10.48 36.38 3.98
N LEU A 986 -9.96 36.17 2.77
CA LEU A 986 -9.15 37.15 2.05
C LEU A 986 -10.06 38.14 1.32
N THR A 987 -9.68 39.42 1.37
CA THR A 987 -10.33 40.51 0.64
C THR A 987 -9.34 41.24 -0.25
N ILE A 988 -9.71 41.45 -1.51
CA ILE A 988 -8.97 42.27 -2.49
C ILE A 988 -9.98 43.24 -3.11
N ALA A 989 -9.91 44.52 -2.75
CA ALA A 989 -10.83 45.55 -3.25
C ALA A 989 -10.12 46.55 -4.17
N VAL A 990 -10.74 46.82 -5.33
CA VAL A 990 -10.33 47.83 -6.31
C VAL A 990 -11.36 48.97 -6.37
N PRO A 991 -10.92 50.24 -6.35
CA PRO A 991 -11.82 51.39 -6.39
C PRO A 991 -12.48 51.61 -7.76
N GLU A 992 -13.52 52.45 -7.79
CA GLU A 992 -14.11 52.92 -9.05
C GLU A 992 -13.16 53.91 -9.76
N GLY A 993 -13.08 53.83 -11.09
CA GLY A 993 -12.42 54.83 -11.93
C GLY A 993 -11.31 54.25 -12.81
N VAL A 994 -10.26 53.71 -12.17
CA VAL A 994 -9.01 53.27 -12.82
C VAL A 994 -9.05 51.78 -13.18
N THR A 995 -8.43 51.41 -14.30
CA THR A 995 -8.32 50.01 -14.76
C THR A 995 -7.28 49.22 -13.95
N HIS A 996 -7.74 48.12 -13.36
CA HIS A 996 -6.96 47.08 -12.72
C HIS A 996 -7.09 45.78 -13.53
N ASN A 997 -6.11 45.45 -14.36
CA ASN A 997 -6.17 44.31 -15.28
C ASN A 997 -4.88 43.48 -15.25
N LEU A 998 -4.97 42.23 -15.70
CA LEU A 998 -3.83 41.36 -16.03
C LEU A 998 -3.83 41.12 -17.53
N TRP A 999 -3.10 41.93 -18.28
CA TRP A 999 -2.97 41.82 -19.74
C TRP A 999 -1.55 42.17 -20.20
N SER A 1000 -1.20 41.79 -21.42
CA SER A 1000 0.16 41.89 -21.99
C SER A 1000 0.82 43.28 -21.89
N ASP A 1001 0.02 44.34 -21.96
CA ASP A 1001 0.43 45.74 -21.93
C ASP A 1001 -0.04 46.48 -20.67
N ILE A 1002 -0.77 45.79 -19.78
CA ILE A 1002 -1.41 46.35 -18.57
C ILE A 1002 -1.37 45.27 -17.47
N ASP A 1003 -0.30 45.27 -16.66
CA ASP A 1003 -0.24 44.55 -15.39
C ASP A 1003 -0.48 45.53 -14.24
N THR A 1004 -1.76 45.73 -13.89
CA THR A 1004 -2.20 46.67 -12.84
C THR A 1004 -3.11 46.05 -11.78
N ALA A 1005 -3.51 44.78 -11.93
CA ALA A 1005 -4.40 44.15 -10.98
C ALA A 1005 -3.71 43.83 -9.64
N PRO A 1006 -4.31 44.22 -8.49
CA PRO A 1006 -3.82 43.82 -7.19
C PRO A 1006 -3.98 42.30 -6.98
N ARG A 1007 -2.96 41.70 -6.38
CA ARG A 1007 -2.89 40.25 -6.17
C ARG A 1007 -1.99 39.86 -5.00
N ILE A 1008 -2.18 38.65 -4.51
CA ILE A 1008 -1.22 37.95 -3.63
C ILE A 1008 -0.65 36.76 -4.39
N MET A 1009 0.62 36.41 -4.17
CA MET A 1009 1.34 35.36 -4.92
C MET A 1009 2.06 34.43 -3.94
N GLN A 1010 2.12 33.14 -4.23
CA GLN A 1010 2.94 32.18 -3.50
C GLN A 1010 3.70 31.27 -4.49
N ASP A 1011 4.83 30.74 -4.03
CA ASP A 1011 5.64 29.77 -4.78
C ASP A 1011 4.82 28.53 -5.15
N ALA A 1012 5.02 28.01 -6.36
CA ALA A 1012 4.31 26.87 -6.91
C ALA A 1012 5.24 26.03 -7.81
N ASP A 1013 5.28 24.72 -7.59
CA ASP A 1013 6.14 23.82 -8.37
C ASP A 1013 5.65 23.64 -9.83
N ASN A 1014 6.60 23.43 -10.74
CA ASN A 1014 6.33 23.02 -12.12
C ASN A 1014 5.94 21.53 -12.23
N VAL A 1015 4.82 21.15 -11.63
CA VAL A 1015 4.26 19.79 -11.62
C VAL A 1015 2.84 19.73 -12.21
N ASN A 1016 2.28 18.53 -12.27
CA ASN A 1016 0.86 18.31 -12.49
C ASN A 1016 0.09 18.56 -11.19
N PHE A 1017 -1.03 19.30 -11.24
CA PHE A 1017 -1.75 19.75 -10.06
C PHE A 1017 -3.25 19.95 -10.30
N GLU A 1018 -4.00 20.07 -9.21
CA GLU A 1018 -5.37 20.58 -9.22
C GLU A 1018 -5.54 21.60 -8.08
N TYR A 1019 -5.98 22.82 -8.41
CA TYR A 1019 -6.22 23.90 -7.46
C TYR A 1019 -7.69 24.29 -7.45
N ILE A 1020 -8.26 24.55 -6.28
CA ILE A 1020 -9.65 25.02 -6.09
C ILE A 1020 -9.62 26.37 -5.35
N VAL A 1021 -10.46 27.30 -5.78
CA VAL A 1021 -10.70 28.58 -5.07
C VAL A 1021 -12.19 28.80 -4.91
N LYS A 1022 -12.63 29.15 -3.69
CA LYS A 1022 -14.02 29.52 -3.39
C LYS A 1022 -14.14 31.04 -3.22
N PHE A 1023 -15.03 31.64 -3.99
CA PHE A 1023 -15.35 33.06 -3.93
C PHE A 1023 -16.77 33.27 -3.40
N ASP A 1024 -16.89 34.13 -2.38
CA ASP A 1024 -18.19 34.56 -1.83
C ASP A 1024 -18.64 35.92 -2.41
N SER A 1025 -17.76 36.59 -3.15
CA SER A 1025 -18.08 37.76 -3.97
C SER A 1025 -18.65 37.39 -5.34
N ALA A 1026 -19.74 38.04 -5.74
CA ALA A 1026 -20.32 37.90 -7.08
C ALA A 1026 -19.78 38.94 -8.07
N VAL A 1027 -19.28 38.47 -9.22
CA VAL A 1027 -18.96 39.31 -10.38
C VAL A 1027 -20.26 39.66 -11.11
N SER A 1028 -20.68 40.93 -11.04
CA SER A 1028 -22.08 41.33 -11.33
C SER A 1028 -22.24 42.54 -12.26
N LEU A 1029 -21.20 43.37 -12.41
CA LEU A 1029 -21.19 44.53 -13.31
C LEU A 1029 -20.20 44.32 -14.44
N ASN A 1030 -20.57 44.78 -15.63
CA ASN A 1030 -19.73 44.69 -16.82
C ASN A 1030 -18.36 45.33 -16.59
N ALA A 1031 -17.31 44.60 -16.98
CA ALA A 1031 -15.89 44.89 -16.75
C ALA A 1031 -15.36 44.69 -15.32
N GLN A 1032 -16.08 44.00 -14.43
CA GLN A 1032 -15.49 43.40 -13.20
C GLN A 1032 -14.85 42.03 -13.51
N MET A 1033 -13.83 41.66 -12.74
CA MET A 1033 -13.19 40.33 -12.79
C MET A 1033 -12.59 39.91 -11.43
N GLN A 1034 -12.57 38.60 -11.16
CA GLN A 1034 -11.83 37.99 -10.04
C GLN A 1034 -11.36 36.59 -10.43
N GLY A 1035 -10.21 36.15 -9.93
CA GLY A 1035 -9.67 34.85 -10.33
C GLY A 1035 -8.27 34.57 -9.81
N ILE A 1036 -7.57 33.67 -10.50
CA ILE A 1036 -6.17 33.34 -10.23
C ILE A 1036 -5.27 33.56 -11.45
N VAL A 1037 -4.00 33.83 -11.18
CA VAL A 1037 -2.91 33.84 -12.15
C VAL A 1037 -1.90 32.77 -11.77
N ILE A 1038 -1.44 32.00 -12.75
CA ILE A 1038 -0.34 31.03 -12.61
C ILE A 1038 0.76 31.48 -13.56
N GLN A 1039 1.96 31.73 -13.04
CA GLN A 1039 3.05 32.34 -13.80
C GLN A 1039 4.38 31.59 -13.67
N GLN A 1040 5.16 31.70 -14.74
CA GLN A 1040 6.61 31.50 -14.71
C GLN A 1040 7.29 32.85 -14.42
N ASP A 1041 6.79 33.91 -15.06
CA ASP A 1041 7.27 35.28 -14.95
C ASP A 1041 6.18 36.26 -15.49
N ALA A 1042 6.41 37.56 -15.36
CA ALA A 1042 5.42 38.58 -15.78
C ALA A 1042 5.10 38.60 -17.29
N GLN A 1043 5.87 37.90 -18.14
CA GLN A 1043 5.63 37.77 -19.59
C GLN A 1043 5.05 36.41 -19.98
N ASN A 1044 5.20 35.40 -19.13
CA ASN A 1044 4.77 34.02 -19.34
C ASN A 1044 3.88 33.59 -18.18
N PHE A 1045 2.56 33.68 -18.40
CA PHE A 1045 1.55 33.37 -17.40
C PHE A 1045 0.23 32.97 -18.05
N VAL A 1046 -0.64 32.32 -17.28
CA VAL A 1046 -2.04 32.13 -17.62
C VAL A 1046 -2.91 32.71 -16.51
N ARG A 1047 -3.89 33.53 -16.89
CA ARG A 1047 -4.97 33.98 -16.01
C ARG A 1047 -6.22 33.12 -16.21
N PHE A 1048 -6.90 32.83 -15.11
CA PHE A 1048 -8.20 32.17 -15.06
C PHE A 1048 -9.12 33.01 -14.18
N ASP A 1049 -10.27 33.43 -14.70
CA ASP A 1049 -11.14 34.36 -13.99
C ASP A 1049 -12.63 34.19 -14.33
N PHE A 1050 -13.44 34.60 -13.36
CA PHE A 1050 -14.82 34.99 -13.63
C PHE A 1050 -14.80 36.46 -14.04
N GLU A 1051 -15.14 36.76 -15.30
CA GLU A 1051 -15.30 38.13 -15.81
C GLU A 1051 -16.73 38.43 -16.21
N TYR A 1052 -17.14 39.70 -16.14
CA TYR A 1052 -18.39 40.15 -16.76
C TYR A 1052 -18.08 40.92 -18.05
N ASN A 1053 -18.43 40.34 -19.20
CA ASN A 1053 -18.14 40.91 -20.51
C ASN A 1053 -19.33 40.69 -21.46
N ASN A 1054 -20.31 41.60 -21.36
CA ASN A 1054 -21.66 41.47 -21.94
C ASN A 1054 -22.41 40.21 -21.46
N GLY A 1055 -22.09 39.75 -20.25
CA GLY A 1055 -22.55 38.51 -19.63
C GLY A 1055 -21.45 37.96 -18.72
N LEU A 1056 -21.80 37.19 -17.70
CA LEU A 1056 -20.83 36.51 -16.82
C LEU A 1056 -20.17 35.34 -17.57
N LYS A 1057 -18.85 35.20 -17.46
CA LYS A 1057 -18.07 34.19 -18.18
C LYS A 1057 -17.06 33.48 -17.28
N ALA A 1058 -16.81 32.21 -17.57
CA ALA A 1058 -15.56 31.54 -17.24
C ALA A 1058 -14.54 31.86 -18.35
N PHE A 1059 -13.46 32.55 -18.00
CA PHE A 1059 -12.46 33.04 -18.94
C PHE A 1059 -11.06 32.53 -18.56
N ALA A 1060 -10.26 32.20 -19.58
CA ALA A 1060 -8.84 31.94 -19.39
C ALA A 1060 -8.02 32.44 -20.58
N MET A 1061 -6.88 33.07 -20.31
CA MET A 1061 -5.98 33.58 -21.35
C MET A 1061 -4.52 33.23 -21.00
N PRO A 1062 -3.85 32.38 -21.80
CA PRO A 1062 -2.42 32.15 -21.71
C PRO A 1062 -1.63 33.21 -22.48
N PHE A 1063 -0.52 33.65 -21.91
CA PHE A 1063 0.43 34.61 -22.46
C PHE A 1063 1.81 33.95 -22.62
N GLN A 1064 2.53 34.30 -23.69
CA GLN A 1064 3.90 33.86 -23.93
C GLN A 1064 4.69 35.02 -24.51
N ALA A 1065 5.88 35.28 -23.97
CA ALA A 1065 6.71 36.45 -24.31
C ALA A 1065 5.90 37.77 -24.33
N GLY A 1066 5.04 37.96 -23.33
CA GLY A 1066 4.21 39.16 -23.17
C GLY A 1066 3.11 39.30 -24.23
N SER A 1067 2.68 38.21 -24.89
CA SER A 1067 1.63 38.25 -25.93
C SER A 1067 0.53 37.21 -25.69
N PRO A 1068 -0.77 37.56 -25.82
CA PRO A 1068 -1.89 36.65 -25.58
C PRO A 1068 -2.07 35.62 -26.71
N ILE A 1069 -2.07 34.33 -26.38
CA ILE A 1069 -2.27 33.22 -27.33
C ILE A 1069 -3.78 32.99 -27.56
N ASN A 1070 -4.40 33.92 -28.28
CA ASN A 1070 -5.85 33.97 -28.54
C ASN A 1070 -6.47 32.65 -29.08
N GLN A 1071 -5.69 31.81 -29.76
CA GLN A 1071 -6.14 30.52 -30.29
C GLN A 1071 -6.42 29.47 -29.20
N ARG A 1072 -5.94 29.69 -27.97
CA ARG A 1072 -6.01 28.73 -26.85
C ARG A 1072 -6.83 29.25 -25.66
N LYS A 1073 -7.56 30.36 -25.82
CA LYS A 1073 -8.35 30.96 -24.75
C LYS A 1073 -9.59 30.13 -24.39
N ILE A 1074 -10.02 30.23 -23.14
CA ILE A 1074 -11.34 29.80 -22.68
C ILE A 1074 -12.22 31.05 -22.52
N SER A 1075 -13.50 30.97 -22.89
CA SER A 1075 -14.45 32.09 -22.84
C SER A 1075 -15.87 31.54 -22.97
N VAL A 1076 -16.43 31.01 -21.87
CA VAL A 1076 -17.75 30.35 -21.83
C VAL A 1076 -18.74 31.14 -20.99
N ASP A 1077 -19.95 31.35 -21.50
CA ASP A 1077 -21.03 32.04 -20.79
C ASP A 1077 -21.58 31.21 -19.62
N ILE A 1078 -21.60 31.81 -18.43
CA ILE A 1078 -22.22 31.24 -17.23
C ILE A 1078 -23.64 31.82 -17.11
N LEU A 1079 -24.62 31.08 -17.64
CA LEU A 1079 -26.02 31.54 -17.70
C LEU A 1079 -26.73 31.61 -16.32
N ASN A 1080 -26.22 30.87 -15.33
CA ASN A 1080 -26.70 30.92 -13.95
C ASN A 1080 -25.56 31.42 -13.02
N PRO A 1081 -25.60 32.67 -12.54
CA PRO A 1081 -24.54 33.23 -11.69
C PRO A 1081 -24.26 32.44 -10.41
N ALA A 1082 -25.22 31.66 -9.90
CA ALA A 1082 -25.01 30.79 -8.74
C ALA A 1082 -24.01 29.62 -8.99
N LEU A 1083 -23.51 29.45 -10.23
CA LEU A 1083 -22.46 28.49 -10.57
C LEU A 1083 -21.05 29.09 -10.57
N ALA A 1084 -20.91 30.42 -10.39
CA ALA A 1084 -19.62 31.11 -10.37
C ALA A 1084 -19.10 31.34 -8.94
N VAL A 1085 -19.16 30.30 -8.11
CA VAL A 1085 -18.73 30.33 -6.70
C VAL A 1085 -17.38 29.64 -6.55
N TYR A 1086 -17.25 28.42 -7.07
CA TYR A 1086 -16.03 27.64 -7.03
C TYR A 1086 -15.36 27.64 -8.41
N MET A 1087 -14.06 27.87 -8.44
CA MET A 1087 -13.19 27.72 -9.63
C MET A 1087 -12.23 26.57 -9.37
N LYS A 1088 -12.00 25.71 -10.38
CA LYS A 1088 -11.02 24.62 -10.31
C LYS A 1088 -10.15 24.58 -11.54
N ILE A 1089 -8.84 24.63 -11.35
CA ILE A 1089 -7.83 24.57 -12.41
C ILE A 1089 -7.03 23.28 -12.24
N ALA A 1090 -7.08 22.41 -13.25
CA ALA A 1090 -6.30 21.17 -13.29
C ALA A 1090 -5.26 21.23 -14.43
N ARG A 1091 -4.01 20.91 -14.11
CA ARG A 1091 -2.92 20.78 -15.09
C ARG A 1091 -2.49 19.33 -15.21
N THR A 1092 -2.45 18.82 -16.45
CA THR A 1092 -1.79 17.55 -16.79
C THR A 1092 -0.89 17.76 -17.99
N ASP A 1093 0.41 17.66 -17.74
CA ASP A 1093 1.52 17.98 -18.61
C ASP A 1093 1.41 19.43 -19.12
N ASN A 1094 1.10 19.60 -20.40
CA ASN A 1094 0.92 20.90 -21.05
C ASN A 1094 -0.57 21.20 -21.35
N ASN A 1095 -1.50 20.49 -20.71
CA ASN A 1095 -2.94 20.70 -20.85
C ASN A 1095 -3.52 21.25 -19.55
N TRP A 1096 -4.36 22.28 -19.66
CA TRP A 1096 -4.91 23.02 -18.53
C TRP A 1096 -6.43 23.07 -18.67
N VAL A 1097 -7.14 22.49 -17.71
CA VAL A 1097 -8.60 22.47 -17.65
C VAL A 1097 -9.07 23.52 -16.65
N MET A 1098 -10.04 24.34 -17.06
CA MET A 1098 -10.79 25.20 -16.15
C MET A 1098 -12.19 24.60 -15.97
N SER A 1099 -12.61 24.44 -14.72
CA SER A 1099 -13.96 24.01 -14.34
C SER A 1099 -14.54 24.97 -13.30
N TYR A 1100 -15.88 25.02 -13.19
CA TYR A 1100 -16.59 25.82 -12.20
C TYR A 1100 -17.73 25.05 -11.54
N SER A 1101 -18.16 25.47 -10.36
CA SER A 1101 -19.26 24.86 -9.60
C SER A 1101 -19.97 25.87 -8.70
N GLY A 1102 -21.25 25.60 -8.41
CA GLY A 1102 -22.03 26.33 -7.40
C GLY A 1102 -22.01 25.70 -6.00
N ASN A 1103 -21.54 24.47 -5.85
CA ASN A 1103 -21.56 23.72 -4.59
C ASN A 1103 -20.26 22.96 -4.27
N GLY A 1104 -19.23 23.07 -5.12
CA GLY A 1104 -17.93 22.41 -4.93
C GLY A 1104 -17.92 20.91 -5.25
N THR A 1105 -19.07 20.31 -5.55
CA THR A 1105 -19.19 18.87 -5.86
C THR A 1105 -19.58 18.62 -7.32
N ASP A 1106 -20.52 19.40 -7.86
CA ASP A 1106 -21.00 19.27 -9.22
C ASP A 1106 -20.22 20.23 -10.14
N TRP A 1107 -19.21 19.69 -10.82
CA TRP A 1107 -18.28 20.47 -11.65
C TRP A 1107 -18.71 20.53 -13.11
N ILE A 1108 -18.56 21.71 -13.72
CA ILE A 1108 -18.81 21.97 -15.13
C ILE A 1108 -17.50 22.44 -15.78
N ASP A 1109 -17.03 21.72 -16.79
CA ASP A 1109 -15.82 22.10 -17.53
C ASP A 1109 -16.10 23.31 -18.43
N ALA A 1110 -15.35 24.40 -18.24
CA ALA A 1110 -15.35 25.56 -19.13
C ALA A 1110 -14.49 25.32 -20.38
N GLY A 1111 -13.48 24.44 -20.30
CA GLY A 1111 -12.69 24.04 -21.46
C GLY A 1111 -11.26 23.65 -21.13
N THR A 1112 -10.45 23.42 -22.17
CA THR A 1112 -9.05 23.00 -22.04
C THR A 1112 -8.12 23.85 -22.91
N ILE A 1113 -7.13 24.49 -22.30
CA ILE A 1113 -5.96 25.05 -22.98
C ILE A 1113 -5.02 23.88 -23.28
N LYS A 1114 -4.76 23.60 -24.56
CA LYS A 1114 -3.93 22.44 -24.98
C LYS A 1114 -2.53 22.84 -25.39
N ASN A 1115 -1.56 21.98 -25.07
CA ASN A 1115 -0.14 22.09 -25.43
C ASN A 1115 0.49 23.45 -25.09
N TYR A 1116 0.09 24.05 -23.96
CA TYR A 1116 0.69 25.28 -23.41
C TYR A 1116 1.71 24.91 -22.35
N ILE A 1117 2.98 25.13 -22.70
CA ILE A 1117 4.14 24.93 -21.85
C ILE A 1117 4.33 26.18 -21.00
N LEU A 1118 4.47 25.98 -19.69
CA LEU A 1118 4.79 27.02 -18.72
C LEU A 1118 5.63 26.36 -17.62
N ASN A 1119 6.82 26.91 -17.33
CA ASN A 1119 7.60 26.47 -16.17
C ASN A 1119 7.03 27.18 -14.93
N VAL A 1120 6.03 26.60 -14.27
CA VAL A 1120 5.34 27.25 -13.15
C VAL A 1120 6.33 27.55 -12.02
N GLN A 1121 6.26 28.78 -11.52
CA GLN A 1121 7.05 29.29 -10.38
C GLN A 1121 6.14 29.85 -9.29
N GLU A 1122 5.02 30.48 -9.65
CA GLU A 1122 4.09 31.10 -8.69
C GLU A 1122 2.62 30.93 -9.10
N VAL A 1123 1.73 30.90 -8.11
CA VAL A 1123 0.27 31.08 -8.27
C VAL A 1123 -0.22 32.19 -7.36
N GLY A 1124 -1.24 32.92 -7.79
CA GLY A 1124 -1.81 34.01 -7.00
C GLY A 1124 -3.26 34.29 -7.28
N ILE A 1125 -3.92 34.94 -6.32
CA ILE A 1125 -5.32 35.38 -6.42
C ILE A 1125 -5.35 36.87 -6.72
N PHE A 1126 -6.21 37.30 -7.63
CA PHE A 1126 -6.35 38.70 -8.02
C PHE A 1126 -7.82 39.17 -8.10
N ALA A 1127 -8.00 40.48 -7.98
CA ALA A 1127 -9.24 41.17 -8.34
C ALA A 1127 -8.94 42.24 -9.39
N GLY A 1128 -9.91 42.56 -10.24
CA GLY A 1128 -9.72 43.56 -11.28
C GLY A 1128 -11.00 44.22 -11.76
N ASN A 1129 -10.82 45.33 -12.48
CA ASN A 1129 -11.86 46.06 -13.16
C ASN A 1129 -11.28 46.79 -14.40
N VAL A 1130 -12.09 47.05 -15.42
CA VAL A 1130 -11.63 47.71 -16.65
C VAL A 1130 -12.51 48.89 -17.02
N ALA A 1131 -11.91 50.06 -17.23
CA ALA A 1131 -12.62 51.23 -17.74
C ALA A 1131 -13.03 51.02 -19.21
N SER A 1132 -14.28 51.33 -19.52
CA SER A 1132 -14.79 51.27 -20.90
C SER A 1132 -14.66 52.64 -21.58
N LYS A 1133 -14.75 52.67 -22.92
CA LYS A 1133 -14.64 53.91 -23.70
C LYS A 1133 -15.58 55.04 -23.26
N ASN A 1134 -16.71 54.72 -22.63
CA ASN A 1134 -17.76 55.67 -22.23
C ASN A 1134 -18.16 55.59 -20.74
N ALA A 1135 -17.48 54.81 -19.90
CA ALA A 1135 -17.79 54.67 -18.47
C ALA A 1135 -16.55 54.26 -17.65
N PRO A 1136 -16.40 54.75 -16.40
CA PRO A 1136 -15.29 54.40 -15.52
C PRO A 1136 -15.24 52.90 -15.22
N ALA A 1137 -14.10 52.40 -14.73
CA ALA A 1137 -14.00 51.04 -14.22
C ALA A 1137 -14.90 50.92 -12.97
N PRO A 1138 -15.83 49.95 -12.89
CA PRO A 1138 -16.68 49.79 -11.70
C PRO A 1138 -15.84 49.25 -10.53
N ALA A 1139 -16.07 49.75 -9.32
CA ALA A 1139 -15.44 49.18 -8.12
C ALA A 1139 -15.76 47.67 -8.00
N HIS A 1140 -14.83 46.88 -7.48
CA HIS A 1140 -15.02 45.46 -7.20
C HIS A 1140 -14.35 45.06 -5.90
N THR A 1141 -14.82 43.99 -5.26
CA THR A 1141 -14.18 43.38 -4.11
C THR A 1141 -14.27 41.88 -4.25
N ALA A 1142 -13.13 41.22 -4.49
CA ALA A 1142 -13.03 39.79 -4.36
C ALA A 1142 -13.04 39.44 -2.86
N ILE A 1143 -13.96 38.56 -2.47
CA ILE A 1143 -14.07 37.96 -1.14
C ILE A 1143 -13.81 36.47 -1.37
N VAL A 1144 -12.73 35.96 -0.81
CA VAL A 1144 -12.26 34.60 -1.01
C VAL A 1144 -12.30 33.89 0.33
N ASP A 1145 -13.02 32.78 0.36
CA ASP A 1145 -13.12 31.89 1.53
C ASP A 1145 -11.79 31.12 1.63
N TYR A 1146 -11.48 30.27 0.65
CA TYR A 1146 -10.24 29.50 0.67
C TYR A 1146 -9.55 29.38 -0.70
N PHE A 1147 -8.23 29.14 -0.64
CA PHE A 1147 -7.42 28.54 -1.71
C PHE A 1147 -7.02 27.13 -1.29
N GLN A 1148 -7.17 26.16 -2.18
CA GLN A 1148 -6.85 24.76 -1.91
C GLN A 1148 -5.97 24.18 -3.02
N ASN A 1149 -4.81 23.65 -2.64
CA ASN A 1149 -4.10 22.67 -3.46
C ASN A 1149 -4.65 21.28 -3.14
N VAL A 1150 -5.35 20.65 -4.09
CA VAL A 1150 -6.08 19.38 -3.85
C VAL A 1150 -5.13 18.24 -3.47
N ALA A 1151 -3.85 18.31 -3.83
CA ALA A 1151 -2.82 17.36 -3.40
C ALA A 1151 -2.60 17.37 -1.86
N GLN A 1152 -3.05 18.41 -1.15
CA GLN A 1152 -2.96 18.50 0.31
C GLN A 1152 -4.15 17.85 1.05
N GLY A 1153 -5.15 17.38 0.30
CA GLY A 1153 -6.40 16.85 0.83
C GLY A 1153 -7.49 17.92 1.02
N PRO A 1154 -8.63 17.57 1.63
CA PRO A 1154 -9.69 18.52 1.93
C PRO A 1154 -9.23 19.54 2.97
N ILE A 1155 -9.51 20.82 2.71
CA ILE A 1155 -9.30 21.88 3.68
C ILE A 1155 -10.36 21.76 4.80
N GLY A 1156 -10.00 22.09 6.05
CA GLY A 1156 -10.91 21.98 7.18
C GLY A 1156 -11.95 23.11 7.17
N GLU A 1157 -13.12 22.88 7.78
CA GLU A 1157 -14.11 23.96 7.98
C GLU A 1157 -13.54 25.10 8.83
N ASP A 1158 -14.01 26.33 8.57
CA ASP A 1158 -13.64 27.54 9.28
C ASP A 1158 -13.68 27.35 10.80
N ARG A 1159 -12.55 27.68 11.44
CA ARG A 1159 -12.46 27.66 12.90
C ARG A 1159 -12.92 29.02 13.44
N PRO A 1160 -13.80 29.06 14.46
CA PRO A 1160 -14.08 30.32 15.13
C PRO A 1160 -12.79 30.89 15.74
N LEU A 1161 -12.65 32.23 15.75
CA LEU A 1161 -11.49 32.92 16.33
C LEU A 1161 -11.18 32.49 17.77
N LEU A 1162 -12.20 32.01 18.49
CA LEU A 1162 -12.06 31.37 19.79
C LEU A 1162 -13.05 30.20 19.90
N ASP A 1163 -12.56 29.04 20.29
CA ASP A 1163 -13.31 27.87 20.75
C ASP A 1163 -13.12 27.70 22.26
N ILE A 1164 -14.19 27.37 22.98
CA ILE A 1164 -14.21 27.34 24.46
C ILE A 1164 -14.84 26.04 24.95
N ASN A 1165 -13.97 25.13 25.36
CA ASN A 1165 -14.33 23.85 25.92
C ASN A 1165 -14.49 23.92 27.45
N THR A 1166 -15.42 23.13 27.99
CA THR A 1166 -15.66 23.06 29.44
C THR A 1166 -15.80 21.62 29.92
N GLU A 1167 -14.84 21.16 30.71
CA GLU A 1167 -14.83 19.83 31.31
C GLU A 1167 -15.39 19.88 32.73
N GLY A 1168 -16.26 18.93 33.06
CA GLY A 1168 -16.95 18.92 34.34
C GLY A 1168 -17.96 20.06 34.50
N ASN A 1169 -18.38 20.32 35.74
CA ASN A 1169 -19.50 21.23 36.03
C ASN A 1169 -19.05 22.70 36.16
N GLY A 1170 -19.05 23.44 35.05
CA GLY A 1170 -18.80 24.89 35.01
C GLY A 1170 -19.07 25.51 33.64
N SER A 1171 -18.86 26.83 33.55
CA SER A 1171 -19.01 27.63 32.33
C SER A 1171 -17.89 28.68 32.21
N VAL A 1172 -17.79 29.33 31.05
CA VAL A 1172 -16.83 30.41 30.78
C VAL A 1172 -17.56 31.61 30.18
N THR A 1173 -17.15 32.82 30.55
CA THR A 1173 -17.60 34.08 29.95
C THR A 1173 -16.44 34.86 29.34
N THR A 1174 -16.69 35.59 28.26
CA THR A 1174 -15.70 36.42 27.56
C THR A 1174 -15.99 37.91 27.71
N ASP A 1175 -14.94 38.73 27.76
CA ASP A 1175 -15.01 40.19 27.58
C ASP A 1175 -13.99 40.62 26.49
N PRO A 1176 -14.42 41.13 25.32
CA PRO A 1176 -15.82 41.40 24.95
C PRO A 1176 -16.65 40.11 24.77
N PRO A 1177 -17.98 40.23 24.65
CA PRO A 1177 -18.86 39.08 24.37
C PRO A 1177 -18.44 38.31 23.12
N PHE A 1178 -18.64 36.99 23.14
CA PHE A 1178 -18.17 36.06 22.12
C PHE A 1178 -18.56 36.44 20.68
N ASN A 1179 -19.76 37.02 20.50
CA ASN A 1179 -20.26 37.49 19.20
C ASN A 1179 -19.74 38.87 18.76
N GLN A 1180 -18.77 39.44 19.48
CA GLN A 1180 -18.10 40.72 19.20
C GLN A 1180 -16.58 40.56 19.13
N LEU A 1181 -16.06 39.33 19.15
CA LEU A 1181 -14.64 39.05 19.03
C LEU A 1181 -14.13 39.39 17.62
N ALA A 1182 -13.06 40.16 17.55
CA ALA A 1182 -12.42 40.57 16.31
C ALA A 1182 -10.94 40.16 16.28
N CYS A 1183 -10.41 39.96 15.07
CA CYS A 1183 -9.00 39.66 14.85
C CYS A 1183 -8.08 40.75 15.43
N GLY A 1184 -6.99 40.31 16.08
CA GLY A 1184 -6.02 41.17 16.76
C GLY A 1184 -6.46 41.69 18.13
N GLN A 1185 -7.64 41.34 18.62
CA GLN A 1185 -8.13 41.78 19.93
C GLN A 1185 -7.67 40.87 21.08
N THR A 1186 -7.37 41.46 22.23
CA THR A 1186 -7.22 40.71 23.49
C THR A 1186 -8.60 40.47 24.12
N VAL A 1187 -8.94 39.21 24.35
CA VAL A 1187 -10.14 38.78 25.08
C VAL A 1187 -9.79 38.38 26.52
N THR A 1188 -10.65 38.74 27.47
CA THR A 1188 -10.57 38.24 28.85
C THR A 1188 -11.53 37.07 29.02
N LEU A 1189 -11.02 35.94 29.53
CA LEU A 1189 -11.76 34.72 29.80
C LEU A 1189 -11.94 34.56 31.31
N THR A 1190 -13.15 34.27 31.77
CA THR A 1190 -13.45 34.03 33.20
C THR A 1190 -14.14 32.69 33.36
N ALA A 1191 -13.55 31.79 34.15
CA ALA A 1191 -14.13 30.50 34.52
C ALA A 1191 -15.13 30.67 35.68
N LEU A 1192 -16.31 30.08 35.55
CA LEU A 1192 -17.39 30.11 36.54
C LEU A 1192 -17.73 28.67 36.95
N SER A 1193 -17.43 28.31 38.19
CA SER A 1193 -17.70 26.95 38.69
C SER A 1193 -19.20 26.72 38.92
N GLY A 1194 -19.69 25.56 38.48
CA GLY A 1194 -21.06 25.12 38.73
C GLY A 1194 -21.29 24.71 40.19
N ALA A 1195 -22.56 24.46 40.56
CA ALA A 1195 -22.92 24.11 41.92
C ALA A 1195 -22.18 22.85 42.43
N GLY A 1196 -21.39 23.01 43.50
CA GLY A 1196 -20.59 21.94 44.09
C GLY A 1196 -19.26 21.64 43.38
N ALA A 1197 -18.88 22.43 42.38
CA ALA A 1197 -17.62 22.26 41.64
C ALA A 1197 -16.56 23.29 42.02
N THR A 1198 -15.30 22.94 41.79
CA THR A 1198 -14.14 23.85 41.83
C THR A 1198 -13.44 23.86 40.49
N PHE A 1199 -13.03 25.04 40.02
CA PHE A 1199 -12.14 25.19 38.87
C PHE A 1199 -10.76 24.57 39.16
N LEU A 1200 -10.25 23.78 38.22
CA LEU A 1200 -8.98 23.06 38.32
C LEU A 1200 -7.86 23.77 37.56
N GLY A 1201 -8.17 24.35 36.40
CA GLY A 1201 -7.23 25.09 35.58
C GLY A 1201 -7.66 25.20 34.12
N TRP A 1202 -6.88 25.97 33.37
CA TRP A 1202 -6.96 26.09 31.92
C TRP A 1202 -5.96 25.17 31.22
N SER A 1203 -6.34 24.67 30.05
CA SER A 1203 -5.45 24.07 29.05
C SER A 1203 -5.80 24.55 27.63
N GLY A 1204 -4.94 24.25 26.65
CA GLY A 1204 -5.02 24.81 25.29
C GLY A 1204 -4.15 26.07 25.13
N ASP A 1205 -4.62 27.04 24.35
CA ASP A 1205 -3.91 28.31 24.06
C ASP A 1205 -3.67 29.20 25.30
N VAL A 1206 -4.30 28.90 26.43
CA VAL A 1206 -3.97 29.45 27.75
C VAL A 1206 -3.83 28.33 28.77
N THR A 1207 -2.87 28.46 29.67
CA THR A 1207 -2.62 27.48 30.74
C THR A 1207 -2.53 28.14 32.11
N GLY A 1208 -2.85 27.39 33.16
CA GLY A 1208 -2.68 27.81 34.55
C GLY A 1208 -3.98 27.80 35.38
N THR A 1209 -3.86 28.09 36.67
CA THR A 1209 -4.93 27.90 37.66
C THR A 1209 -5.69 29.19 38.02
N GLN A 1210 -5.41 30.30 37.35
CA GLN A 1210 -6.10 31.57 37.59
C GLN A 1210 -7.51 31.54 37.00
N VAL A 1211 -8.51 31.94 37.79
CA VAL A 1211 -9.93 31.94 37.38
C VAL A 1211 -10.21 32.90 36.21
N VAL A 1212 -9.38 33.94 36.08
CA VAL A 1212 -9.43 34.92 34.98
C VAL A 1212 -8.09 34.89 34.23
N VAL A 1213 -8.13 34.84 32.91
CA VAL A 1213 -6.96 34.89 32.03
C VAL A 1213 -7.24 35.78 30.81
N THR A 1214 -6.19 36.31 30.18
CA THR A 1214 -6.29 37.13 28.96
C THR A 1214 -5.58 36.46 27.80
N LEU A 1215 -6.18 36.49 26.62
CA LEU A 1215 -5.72 35.82 25.41
C LEU A 1215 -5.76 36.78 24.22
N LEU A 1216 -4.71 36.83 23.40
CA LEU A 1216 -4.70 37.57 22.14
C LEU A 1216 -5.25 36.70 21.01
N LEU A 1217 -6.31 37.16 20.34
CA LEU A 1217 -6.90 36.51 19.17
C LEU A 1217 -6.14 36.93 17.90
N ASN A 1218 -4.93 36.40 17.72
CA ASN A 1218 -4.10 36.61 16.53
C ASN A 1218 -4.29 35.53 15.44
N GLY A 1219 -5.30 34.69 15.60
CA GLY A 1219 -5.75 33.59 14.75
C GLY A 1219 -6.77 32.76 15.54
N PRO A 1220 -7.26 31.62 15.02
CA PRO A 1220 -8.14 30.73 15.77
C PRO A 1220 -7.47 30.22 17.04
N LYS A 1221 -8.21 30.20 18.15
CA LYS A 1221 -7.75 29.75 19.48
C LYS A 1221 -8.67 28.68 20.04
N SER A 1222 -8.14 27.73 20.80
CA SER A 1222 -8.96 26.80 21.60
C SER A 1222 -8.48 26.73 23.04
N VAL A 1223 -9.42 26.85 23.97
CA VAL A 1223 -9.16 26.85 25.41
C VAL A 1223 -10.12 25.91 26.12
N THR A 1224 -9.63 25.16 27.10
CA THR A 1224 -10.44 24.27 27.94
C THR A 1224 -10.40 24.74 29.38
N ALA A 1225 -11.57 24.95 29.98
CA ALA A 1225 -11.71 25.16 31.42
C ALA A 1225 -12.16 23.87 32.10
N SER A 1226 -11.33 23.30 32.97
CA SER A 1226 -11.65 22.06 33.68
C SER A 1226 -12.16 22.33 35.10
N PHE A 1227 -13.22 21.63 35.50
CA PHE A 1227 -13.90 21.73 36.80
C PHE A 1227 -14.13 20.35 37.41
N THR A 1228 -14.26 20.25 38.73
CA THR A 1228 -14.58 18.97 39.39
C THR A 1228 -16.05 18.55 39.19
N GLY A 1229 -16.28 17.25 39.00
CA GLY A 1229 -17.62 16.64 38.97
C GLY A 1229 -18.28 16.64 37.58
N THR A 1230 -19.15 15.66 37.32
CA THR A 1230 -19.78 15.46 36.00
C THR A 1230 -20.97 16.41 35.74
N LYS A 1231 -21.15 16.85 34.49
CA LYS A 1231 -22.30 17.65 34.05
C LYS A 1231 -23.60 16.86 34.23
N GLN A 1232 -24.50 17.31 35.11
CA GLN A 1232 -25.84 16.74 35.21
C GLN A 1232 -26.78 17.33 34.15
N TYR A 1233 -27.08 16.53 33.12
CA TYR A 1233 -28.13 16.83 32.17
C TYR A 1233 -29.51 16.57 32.81
N GLN A 1234 -30.21 17.62 33.23
CA GLN A 1234 -31.61 17.50 33.65
C GLN A 1234 -32.53 17.36 32.42
N ALA A 1235 -33.08 16.17 32.22
CA ALA A 1235 -34.11 15.94 31.21
C ALA A 1235 -35.43 16.61 31.63
N LEU A 1236 -35.79 17.70 30.97
CA LEU A 1236 -37.11 18.33 31.11
C LEU A 1236 -38.17 17.48 30.39
N LEU A 1237 -38.95 16.72 31.16
CA LEU A 1237 -40.16 16.07 30.67
C LEU A 1237 -41.21 17.14 30.29
N PRO A 1238 -41.93 16.98 29.17
CA PRO A 1238 -42.96 17.94 28.76
C PRO A 1238 -44.15 17.87 29.72
N MET A 1239 -44.46 18.99 30.39
CA MET A 1239 -45.71 19.13 31.15
C MET A 1239 -46.90 19.17 30.20
N ILE A 1240 -47.75 18.15 30.27
CA ILE A 1240 -49.11 18.20 29.73
C ILE A 1240 -49.94 19.11 30.62
N THR A 1241 -50.19 20.35 30.17
CA THR A 1241 -51.22 21.21 30.75
C THR A 1241 -52.59 20.89 30.16
N ARG A 1242 -53.60 20.78 31.02
CA ARG A 1242 -55.02 20.92 30.63
C ARG A 1242 -55.39 22.38 30.39
#